data_AF-A0A8S9IV00-F1
#
_entry.id   AF-A0A8S9IV00-F1
#
_cell.length_a   1.000
_cell.length_b   1.000
_cell.length_c   1.000
_cell.angle_alpha   90.00
_cell.angle_beta   90.00
_cell.angle_gamma   90.00
#
_symmetry.space_group_name_H-M   'P 1'
#
loop_
_entity.id
_entity.type
_entity.pdbx_description
1 polymer ?
#
loop_
_entity_poly.entity_id
_entity_poly.type
_entity_poly.pdbx_seq_one_letter_code
_entity_poly.pdbx_strand_id
1 'polypeptide(L)'
;MIHLRKVPKYIATLSLLLPVPLLLIFLSTVVSSHSPTLHKTQHLTSSGNTTELLVATLNQTISKVNFSSSNFSDLQTSLGSNLTHRDRCAFGDCLELLDDTVLDLTAAISELQSPYPVFNSVSMLLSAAMTNTRTCLDGFASSDDDEDENTYGSSKTYGLTESMRESLYNISRHVRESLAMLENIPGKLENDVGFPTWVDRKLLQDPTDETKIDLVVSRNGTGNFTTIGEAVSAAPNLSETREKTMIMFLGDGIGQTVIKANRNGADGWTAFNSATVGVRGSGFIAKDISFVNDAGPTKHQAVALRSGSDLSAFYRCSFESYQDTIYVHSHKQFYRECNIYGTVDFIFGDAAAVFQNCSLYARRPNPNQRITYTAQGREDPRQPTGISIINCKILAAPDLVPVKTDFKAYLGRPWQLYSRTVIIKSFIDDLVDPAGWLQWKDDFALDTLYYGEYMNEGPGSNMTNRVKWPGFKRIETAVEATKFTVGPFIDAYEVDVEFPSWVLENDKRRLHAPVEKTKFNLMVAQDGTGNFTTINDAVSAAPTSSVTRFMIYIKRGVYFENVEIPKNKTMIMFVGDGIGRTVIKANRRKGNLGTFQTATVGVKGEGFIAKDISFVNFAGPSPQAVALRSGSDHSAFYRCSFEGYQDTLYVYSGKQFYRECDIYGTVDFICGNAAVVFQNCSLYARKPNPGQKIVYTAQSRTCSNQSTGISMIKCRFLAAPDLIPVKGSFEAYLGRPWKNFSRTIIMKSFIDDLVVPAGWLEWNGSFALETLHYGEYMNEGPGSNITNRVKWPGYRPILNETEATQFTVGPFIDGGRWLNSTGIPFNTGL
;
A
#
# COMPACT_ATOMS: atom_id res chain seq x y z
N MET A 1 37.72 50.87 16.88
CA MET A 1 37.65 50.63 18.33
C MET A 1 37.64 49.10 18.51
N ILE A 2 38.58 48.46 19.21
CA ILE A 2 38.76 48.41 20.69
C ILE A 2 37.61 47.57 21.30
N HIS A 3 37.82 46.40 21.95
CA HIS A 3 39.07 45.72 22.31
C HIS A 3 38.90 44.27 22.89
N LEU A 4 39.97 43.43 22.82
CA LEU A 4 40.34 42.36 23.80
C LEU A 4 39.41 41.11 23.90
N ARG A 5 39.78 39.91 24.44
CA ARG A 5 40.98 39.23 25.03
C ARG A 5 40.67 37.70 25.03
N LYS A 6 41.57 36.70 25.18
CA LYS A 6 43.03 36.50 24.96
C LYS A 6 43.31 34.98 25.03
N VAL A 7 44.39 34.49 24.40
CA VAL A 7 44.88 33.08 24.48
C VAL A 7 46.25 33.03 25.21
N PRO A 8 46.66 31.87 25.76
CA PRO A 8 48.09 31.57 25.88
C PRO A 8 48.53 30.11 25.52
N LYS A 9 49.48 30.00 24.56
CA LYS A 9 50.78 29.26 24.64
C LYS A 9 50.84 27.70 24.69
N TYR A 10 51.91 27.00 24.26
CA TYR A 10 52.92 27.17 23.18
C TYR A 10 53.96 25.98 23.11
N ILE A 11 54.39 25.54 21.90
CA ILE A 11 55.69 24.90 21.49
C ILE A 11 56.09 23.46 22.00
N ALA A 12 56.64 22.62 21.08
CA ALA A 12 57.86 21.74 21.18
C ALA A 12 57.70 20.27 20.70
N THR A 13 58.65 19.55 20.05
CA THR A 13 59.84 19.83 19.17
C THR A 13 60.39 18.53 18.52
N LEU A 14 61.24 18.66 17.47
CA LEU A 14 62.32 17.74 16.99
C LEU A 14 62.04 16.63 15.92
N SER A 15 63.13 16.03 15.40
CA SER A 15 63.25 15.46 14.03
C SER A 15 64.50 14.54 13.82
N LEU A 16 64.56 13.72 12.74
CA LEU A 16 65.73 13.43 11.85
C LEU A 16 65.37 12.46 10.67
N LEU A 17 66.36 11.93 9.88
CA LEU A 17 66.19 11.36 8.51
C LEU A 17 66.79 9.95 8.24
N LEU A 18 66.15 9.16 7.33
CA LEU A 18 66.69 8.20 6.30
C LEU A 18 67.63 7.00 6.70
N PRO A 19 67.79 5.93 5.87
CA PRO A 19 66.99 5.34 4.77
C PRO A 19 66.79 3.78 4.81
N VAL A 20 66.13 3.25 3.76
CA VAL A 20 65.80 1.84 3.32
C VAL A 20 67.07 0.99 2.97
N PRO A 21 67.13 -0.39 2.96
CA PRO A 21 66.06 -1.43 2.77
C PRO A 21 66.04 -2.67 3.72
N LEU A 22 65.21 -3.67 3.35
CA LEU A 22 64.99 -5.04 3.88
C LEU A 22 64.12 -5.20 5.14
N LEU A 23 62.84 -5.51 4.91
CA LEU A 23 62.18 -6.66 5.55
C LEU A 23 61.15 -7.29 4.59
N LEU A 24 61.20 -8.61 4.43
CA LEU A 24 60.20 -9.42 3.75
C LEU A 24 59.90 -10.61 4.67
N ILE A 25 58.62 -10.96 4.81
CA ILE A 25 58.07 -11.93 5.77
C ILE A 25 58.02 -11.38 7.21
N PHE A 26 56.82 -11.43 7.82
CA PHE A 26 56.32 -10.53 8.87
C PHE A 26 56.28 -9.06 8.40
N LEU A 27 55.18 -8.30 8.56
CA LEU A 27 54.12 -8.39 9.57
C LEU A 27 52.69 -8.44 8.98
N SER A 28 51.79 -9.08 9.72
CA SER A 28 50.35 -8.79 9.70
C SER A 28 50.06 -7.41 10.33
N THR A 29 48.90 -6.83 10.02
CA THR A 29 48.43 -5.46 10.38
C THR A 29 48.97 -4.32 9.49
N VAL A 30 48.21 -3.22 9.45
CA VAL A 30 48.45 -1.99 8.65
C VAL A 30 48.38 -2.16 7.12
N VAL A 31 47.27 -2.72 6.64
CA VAL A 31 46.58 -2.14 5.47
C VAL A 31 45.36 -1.37 5.98
N SER A 32 45.65 -0.28 6.69
CA SER A 32 44.68 0.72 7.14
C SER A 32 45.36 2.08 7.10
N SER A 33 44.59 3.16 7.03
CA SER A 33 45.06 4.54 6.83
C SER A 33 45.87 4.78 5.54
N HIS A 34 45.22 4.61 4.39
CA HIS A 34 45.45 5.51 3.24
C HIS A 34 44.11 6.05 2.75
N SER A 35 43.52 6.93 3.56
CA SER A 35 42.40 7.76 3.14
C SER A 35 42.87 8.70 2.02
N PRO A 36 42.20 8.77 0.87
CA PRO A 36 42.10 10.03 0.15
C PRO A 36 41.23 10.95 1.01
N THR A 37 41.83 11.63 1.99
CA THR A 37 41.23 12.86 2.52
C THR A 37 41.03 13.79 1.33
N LEU A 38 39.82 14.37 1.19
CA LEU A 38 39.55 15.32 0.11
C LEU A 38 40.25 16.65 0.43
N HIS A 39 41.56 16.67 0.17
CA HIS A 39 42.48 17.63 0.71
C HIS A 39 42.39 18.96 -0.07
N LYS A 40 41.51 19.85 0.40
CA LYS A 40 41.40 21.25 -0.04
C LYS A 40 41.52 21.45 -1.57
N THR A 41 40.45 21.18 -2.30
CA THR A 41 40.24 21.93 -3.55
C THR A 41 40.33 23.42 -3.22
N GLN A 42 41.20 24.14 -3.92
CA GLN A 42 41.59 25.50 -3.56
C GLN A 42 40.43 26.49 -3.76
N HIS A 43 40.58 27.70 -3.22
CA HIS A 43 39.63 28.82 -3.28
C HIS A 43 38.82 28.93 -4.59
N LEU A 44 37.65 28.30 -4.63
CA LEU A 44 36.53 28.73 -5.45
C LEU A 44 35.76 29.78 -4.65
N THR A 45 36.16 31.04 -4.84
CA THR A 45 35.44 32.19 -4.29
C THR A 45 34.07 32.32 -4.98
N SER A 46 33.02 32.44 -4.17
CA SER A 46 31.59 32.59 -4.54
C SER A 46 30.90 31.39 -5.25
N SER A 47 29.66 31.13 -4.81
CA SER A 47 28.60 30.38 -5.50
C SER A 47 28.74 28.86 -5.78
N GLY A 48 29.56 28.11 -5.04
CA GLY A 48 29.42 26.64 -4.99
C GLY A 48 28.17 26.22 -4.20
N ASN A 49 27.33 25.35 -4.74
CA ASN A 49 26.02 25.02 -4.16
C ASN A 49 26.10 23.77 -3.25
N THR A 50 25.53 23.82 -2.05
CA THR A 50 25.45 22.68 -1.11
C THR A 50 24.84 21.42 -1.76
N THR A 51 23.87 21.62 -2.66
CA THR A 51 23.22 20.56 -3.45
C THR A 51 24.21 19.82 -4.36
N GLU A 52 25.21 20.50 -4.94
CA GLU A 52 26.21 19.89 -5.81
C GLU A 52 27.15 18.97 -5.02
N LEU A 53 27.54 19.39 -3.80
CA LEU A 53 28.36 18.58 -2.91
C LEU A 53 27.60 17.34 -2.41
N LEU A 54 26.29 17.47 -2.15
CA LEU A 54 25.43 16.34 -1.80
C LEU A 54 25.32 15.37 -2.98
N VAL A 55 25.01 15.84 -4.19
CA VAL A 55 24.96 15.02 -5.41
C VAL A 55 26.29 14.30 -5.67
N ALA A 56 27.45 14.96 -5.49
CA ALA A 56 28.75 14.32 -5.62
C ALA A 56 28.97 13.21 -4.57
N THR A 57 28.53 13.42 -3.34
CA THR A 57 28.61 12.44 -2.24
C THR A 57 27.74 11.21 -2.51
N LEU A 58 26.53 11.40 -3.05
CA LEU A 58 25.63 10.31 -3.44
C LEU A 58 26.20 9.49 -4.61
N ASN A 59 26.78 10.12 -5.62
CA ASN A 59 27.47 9.44 -6.73
C ASN A 59 28.67 8.60 -6.27
N GLN A 60 29.47 9.11 -5.32
CA GLN A 60 30.54 8.32 -4.70
C GLN A 60 29.99 7.13 -3.91
N THR A 61 28.82 7.29 -3.27
CA THR A 61 28.18 6.23 -2.48
C THR A 61 27.64 5.12 -3.38
N ILE A 62 26.97 5.44 -4.48
CA ILE A 62 26.56 4.48 -5.53
C ILE A 62 27.77 3.66 -6.03
N SER A 63 28.91 4.33 -6.25
CA SER A 63 30.15 3.65 -6.68
C SER A 63 30.65 2.61 -5.66
N LYS A 64 30.47 2.86 -4.35
CA LYS A 64 30.78 1.90 -3.28
C LYS A 64 29.79 0.76 -3.20
N VAL A 65 28.50 1.04 -3.39
CA VAL A 65 27.42 0.03 -3.39
C VAL A 65 27.63 -0.97 -4.53
N ASN A 66 27.91 -0.49 -5.75
CA ASN A 66 28.23 -1.33 -6.90
C ASN A 66 29.46 -2.22 -6.65
N PHE A 67 30.53 -1.67 -6.06
CA PHE A 67 31.70 -2.47 -5.69
C PHE A 67 31.37 -3.53 -4.62
N SER A 68 30.51 -3.20 -3.64
CA SER A 68 30.05 -4.17 -2.65
C SER A 68 29.26 -5.30 -3.32
N SER A 69 28.25 -4.98 -4.15
CA SER A 69 27.43 -5.95 -4.89
C SER A 69 28.27 -6.92 -5.72
N SER A 70 29.30 -6.43 -6.42
CA SER A 70 30.27 -7.27 -7.14
C SER A 70 30.97 -8.28 -6.21
N ASN A 71 31.51 -7.85 -5.06
CA ASN A 71 32.19 -8.75 -4.12
C ASN A 71 31.24 -9.80 -3.51
N PHE A 72 29.97 -9.43 -3.27
CA PHE A 72 28.94 -10.36 -2.80
C PHE A 72 28.61 -11.43 -3.85
N SER A 73 28.44 -11.02 -5.11
CA SER A 73 28.21 -11.92 -6.25
C SER A 73 29.38 -12.88 -6.51
N ASP A 74 30.61 -12.36 -6.50
CA ASP A 74 31.83 -13.15 -6.70
C ASP A 74 32.01 -14.18 -5.57
N LEU A 75 31.76 -13.80 -4.31
CA LEU A 75 31.86 -14.74 -3.18
C LEU A 75 30.75 -15.80 -3.22
N GLN A 76 29.51 -15.41 -3.53
CA GLN A 76 28.40 -16.36 -3.67
C GLN A 76 28.69 -17.39 -4.78
N THR A 77 29.24 -16.93 -5.91
CA THR A 77 29.65 -17.78 -7.04
C THR A 77 30.83 -18.70 -6.68
N SER A 78 31.83 -18.18 -5.98
CA SER A 78 33.02 -18.92 -5.54
C SER A 78 32.71 -20.02 -4.51
N LEU A 79 31.80 -19.74 -3.57
CA LEU A 79 31.40 -20.72 -2.55
C LEU A 79 30.39 -21.75 -3.09
N GLY A 80 29.49 -21.35 -4.00
CA GLY A 80 28.64 -22.24 -4.80
C GLY A 80 27.89 -23.29 -3.97
N SER A 81 28.23 -24.57 -4.19
CA SER A 81 27.59 -25.71 -3.50
C SER A 81 27.91 -25.84 -2.01
N ASN A 82 28.91 -25.12 -1.50
CA ASN A 82 29.31 -25.19 -0.08
C ASN A 82 28.38 -24.40 0.84
N LEU A 83 27.65 -23.41 0.31
CA LEU A 83 26.74 -22.56 1.06
C LEU A 83 25.52 -23.34 1.57
N THR A 84 25.10 -23.11 2.81
CA THR A 84 23.84 -23.65 3.35
C THR A 84 22.63 -22.98 2.67
N HIS A 85 21.41 -23.42 3.01
CA HIS A 85 20.20 -22.75 2.54
C HIS A 85 20.11 -21.30 3.08
N ARG A 86 20.39 -21.11 4.38
CA ARG A 86 20.33 -19.79 5.03
C ARG A 86 21.34 -18.82 4.44
N ASP A 87 22.56 -19.28 4.16
CA ASP A 87 23.58 -18.44 3.51
C ASP A 87 23.14 -18.04 2.10
N ARG A 88 22.61 -18.97 1.30
CA ARG A 88 22.13 -18.67 -0.05
C ARG A 88 20.97 -17.66 -0.04
N CYS A 89 20.12 -17.69 0.98
CA CYS A 89 19.14 -16.62 1.23
C CYS A 89 19.85 -15.31 1.59
N ALA A 90 20.68 -15.26 2.64
CA ALA A 90 21.36 -14.05 3.09
C ALA A 90 22.20 -13.35 2.00
N PHE A 91 22.92 -14.10 1.17
CA PHE A 91 23.64 -13.57 0.00
C PHE A 91 22.69 -13.01 -1.07
N GLY A 92 21.56 -13.67 -1.33
CA GLY A 92 20.54 -13.16 -2.26
C GLY A 92 19.84 -11.90 -1.73
N ASP A 93 19.45 -11.91 -0.45
CA ASP A 93 18.82 -10.79 0.25
C ASP A 93 19.71 -9.54 0.22
N CYS A 94 21.00 -9.70 0.50
CA CYS A 94 21.93 -8.57 0.47
C CYS A 94 22.16 -8.03 -0.95
N LEU A 95 22.19 -8.88 -1.98
CA LEU A 95 22.28 -8.44 -3.37
C LEU A 95 21.02 -7.67 -3.81
N GLU A 96 19.82 -8.13 -3.43
CA GLU A 96 18.56 -7.37 -3.59
C GLU A 96 18.71 -5.98 -2.94
N LEU A 97 19.05 -5.94 -1.66
CA LEU A 97 19.13 -4.71 -0.86
C LEU A 97 20.25 -3.73 -1.28
N LEU A 98 21.36 -4.22 -1.83
CA LEU A 98 22.39 -3.37 -2.41
C LEU A 98 21.90 -2.72 -3.71
N ASP A 99 21.22 -3.46 -4.58
CA ASP A 99 20.61 -2.91 -5.80
C ASP A 99 19.50 -1.88 -5.46
N ASP A 100 18.72 -2.10 -4.40
CA ASP A 100 17.78 -1.10 -3.86
C ASP A 100 18.49 0.19 -3.43
N THR A 101 19.60 0.04 -2.69
CA THR A 101 20.41 1.17 -2.22
C THR A 101 20.94 2.02 -3.38
N VAL A 102 21.26 1.45 -4.53
CA VAL A 102 21.64 2.22 -5.75
C VAL A 102 20.49 3.09 -6.24
N LEU A 103 19.27 2.57 -6.24
CA LEU A 103 18.09 3.23 -6.80
C LEU A 103 17.61 4.37 -5.90
N ASP A 104 17.56 4.17 -4.58
CA ASP A 104 17.28 5.22 -3.59
C ASP A 104 18.24 6.41 -3.76
N LEU A 105 19.54 6.13 -3.85
CA LEU A 105 20.57 7.17 -4.03
C LEU A 105 20.45 7.88 -5.39
N THR A 106 20.05 7.15 -6.44
CA THR A 106 19.85 7.71 -7.79
C THR A 106 18.59 8.59 -7.85
N ALA A 107 17.50 8.17 -7.22
CA ALA A 107 16.28 8.96 -7.07
C ALA A 107 16.54 10.23 -6.24
N ALA A 108 17.32 10.12 -5.15
CA ALA A 108 17.74 11.26 -4.34
C ALA A 108 18.57 12.28 -5.14
N ILE A 109 19.47 11.82 -6.02
CA ILE A 109 20.20 12.71 -6.97
C ILE A 109 19.22 13.40 -7.92
N SER A 110 18.27 12.66 -8.52
CA SER A 110 17.30 13.22 -9.46
C SER A 110 16.40 14.28 -8.83
N GLU A 111 15.98 14.07 -7.58
CA GLU A 111 15.17 15.04 -6.81
C GLU A 111 15.99 16.29 -6.47
N LEU A 112 17.25 16.14 -6.07
CA LEU A 112 18.18 17.26 -5.82
C LEU A 112 18.53 18.05 -7.09
N GLN A 113 18.40 17.43 -8.27
CA GLN A 113 18.59 18.06 -9.58
C GLN A 113 17.29 18.63 -10.19
N SER A 114 16.15 18.48 -9.49
CA SER A 114 14.87 19.09 -9.86
C SER A 114 14.97 20.63 -9.89
N PRO A 115 14.23 21.33 -10.77
CA PRO A 115 14.04 22.78 -10.66
C PRO A 115 13.41 23.22 -9.33
N TYR A 116 12.72 22.30 -8.64
CA TYR A 116 12.08 22.52 -7.34
C TYR A 116 12.27 21.26 -6.45
N PRO A 117 13.42 21.11 -5.75
CA PRO A 117 13.71 19.92 -4.95
C PRO A 117 12.84 19.77 -3.70
N VAL A 118 12.21 18.61 -3.52
CA VAL A 118 11.43 18.24 -2.34
C VAL A 118 12.34 17.52 -1.33
N PHE A 119 12.98 18.30 -0.44
CA PHE A 119 13.96 17.76 0.52
C PHE A 119 13.38 16.71 1.49
N ASN A 120 12.07 16.69 1.76
CA ASN A 120 11.44 15.59 2.51
C ASN A 120 11.55 14.25 1.76
N SER A 121 11.32 14.23 0.44
CA SER A 121 11.49 13.04 -0.40
C SER A 121 12.93 12.53 -0.38
N VAL A 122 13.91 13.45 -0.47
CA VAL A 122 15.34 13.12 -0.32
C VAL A 122 15.62 12.47 1.05
N SER A 123 15.03 12.98 2.13
CA SER A 123 15.18 12.40 3.47
C SER A 123 14.60 10.99 3.56
N MET A 124 13.44 10.73 2.95
CA MET A 124 12.82 9.40 2.90
C MET A 124 13.71 8.38 2.16
N LEU A 125 14.23 8.74 0.99
CA LEU A 125 15.08 7.87 0.16
C LEU A 125 16.41 7.53 0.86
N LEU A 126 17.05 8.53 1.50
CA LEU A 126 18.26 8.27 2.29
C LEU A 126 17.97 7.42 3.54
N SER A 127 16.79 7.52 4.14
CA SER A 127 16.38 6.66 5.25
C SER A 127 16.23 5.19 4.81
N ALA A 128 15.69 4.94 3.62
CA ALA A 128 15.57 3.59 3.07
C ALA A 128 16.92 2.99 2.70
N ALA A 129 17.78 3.76 2.00
CA ALA A 129 19.15 3.35 1.70
C ALA A 129 19.95 2.92 2.95
N MET A 130 19.71 3.54 4.11
CA MET A 130 20.25 3.04 5.39
C MET A 130 19.64 1.70 5.80
N THR A 131 18.31 1.63 5.84
CA THR A 131 17.55 0.42 6.23
C THR A 131 17.99 -0.79 5.41
N ASN A 132 18.13 -0.64 4.09
CA ASN A 132 18.54 -1.70 3.18
C ASN A 132 19.90 -2.29 3.56
N THR A 133 20.90 -1.43 3.83
CA THR A 133 22.23 -1.89 4.29
C THR A 133 22.18 -2.58 5.66
N ARG A 134 21.24 -2.21 6.52
CA ARG A 134 21.10 -2.82 7.85
C ARG A 134 20.46 -4.21 7.78
N THR A 135 19.38 -4.34 7.01
CA THR A 135 18.68 -5.62 6.81
C THR A 135 19.55 -6.65 6.08
N CYS A 136 20.48 -6.21 5.19
CA CYS A 136 21.51 -7.09 4.66
C CYS A 136 22.37 -7.70 5.79
N LEU A 137 22.85 -6.88 6.74
CA LEU A 137 23.66 -7.37 7.87
C LEU A 137 22.87 -8.37 8.73
N ASP A 138 21.61 -8.09 9.04
CA ASP A 138 20.74 -8.96 9.85
C ASP A 138 20.44 -10.30 9.15
N GLY A 139 20.45 -10.35 7.82
CA GLY A 139 20.35 -11.61 7.06
C GLY A 139 21.46 -12.61 7.37
N PHE A 140 22.65 -12.13 7.76
CA PHE A 140 23.79 -12.96 8.16
C PHE A 140 23.93 -13.17 9.67
N ALA A 141 23.02 -12.63 10.48
CA ALA A 141 22.96 -12.96 11.90
C ALA A 141 22.56 -14.43 12.09
N SER A 142 23.20 -15.10 13.04
CA SER A 142 22.78 -16.39 13.58
C SER A 142 21.42 -16.25 14.26
N SER A 143 20.63 -17.33 14.30
CA SER A 143 19.43 -17.42 15.14
C SER A 143 19.73 -17.31 16.64
N ASP A 144 20.99 -17.47 17.01
CA ASP A 144 21.48 -17.66 18.38
C ASP A 144 21.53 -16.35 19.20
N ASP A 145 21.14 -15.21 18.59
CA ASP A 145 20.98 -13.92 19.26
C ASP A 145 19.54 -13.69 19.81
N ASP A 146 18.56 -14.55 19.47
CA ASP A 146 17.23 -14.61 20.10
C ASP A 146 17.20 -15.71 21.19
N GLU A 147 16.57 -15.41 22.34
CA GLU A 147 16.71 -16.18 23.59
C GLU A 147 15.93 -17.52 23.63
N ASP A 148 16.47 -18.60 23.03
CA ASP A 148 16.06 -19.98 23.38
C ASP A 148 17.27 -20.96 23.35
N GLU A 149 17.82 -21.26 24.54
CA GLU A 149 18.91 -22.22 24.71
C GLU A 149 18.37 -23.66 24.58
N ASN A 150 18.90 -24.41 23.61
CA ASN A 150 18.40 -25.68 23.05
C ASN A 150 17.17 -25.48 22.11
N THR A 151 17.17 -25.96 20.86
CA THR A 151 17.67 -27.29 20.43
C THR A 151 17.91 -27.39 18.91
N TYR A 152 18.78 -28.32 18.51
CA TYR A 152 18.84 -28.98 17.19
C TYR A 152 19.50 -28.24 15.99
N GLY A 153 20.76 -28.62 15.71
CA GLY A 153 21.26 -28.73 14.32
C GLY A 153 22.24 -27.64 13.84
N SER A 154 23.51 -27.73 14.22
CA SER A 154 24.57 -26.83 13.74
C SER A 154 24.92 -27.03 12.24
N SER A 155 24.10 -26.49 11.35
CA SER A 155 24.46 -26.25 9.96
C SER A 155 25.43 -25.07 9.91
N LYS A 156 26.64 -25.25 9.36
CA LYS A 156 27.67 -24.18 9.30
C LYS A 156 27.23 -23.04 8.39
N THR A 157 26.65 -21.99 8.97
CA THR A 157 26.39 -20.72 8.28
C THR A 157 27.71 -20.02 7.93
N TYR A 158 27.86 -19.66 6.66
CA TYR A 158 28.96 -18.88 6.11
C TYR A 158 28.65 -17.39 6.27
N GLY A 159 28.84 -16.88 7.49
CA GLY A 159 28.70 -15.45 7.81
C GLY A 159 29.68 -14.54 7.05
N LEU A 160 29.38 -13.23 7.06
CA LEU A 160 30.16 -12.21 6.34
C LEU A 160 31.65 -12.22 6.71
N THR A 161 32.50 -12.05 5.69
CA THR A 161 33.90 -11.66 5.90
C THR A 161 33.97 -10.23 6.44
N GLU A 162 35.00 -9.92 7.24
CA GLU A 162 35.15 -8.61 7.86
C GLU A 162 35.17 -7.47 6.83
N SER A 163 35.82 -7.70 5.68
CA SER A 163 35.88 -6.73 4.58
C SER A 163 34.52 -6.41 3.95
N MET A 164 33.54 -7.32 4.06
CA MET A 164 32.19 -7.13 3.54
C MET A 164 31.30 -6.43 4.57
N ARG A 165 31.44 -6.79 5.85
CA ARG A 165 30.78 -6.10 6.96
C ARG A 165 31.20 -4.62 7.03
N GLU A 166 32.50 -4.36 6.93
CA GLU A 166 33.06 -3.00 6.82
C GLU A 166 32.59 -2.27 5.55
N SER A 167 32.44 -2.96 4.42
CA SER A 167 31.89 -2.35 3.19
C SER A 167 30.49 -1.79 3.43
N LEU A 168 29.61 -2.58 4.06
CA LEU A 168 28.24 -2.19 4.40
C LEU A 168 28.20 -1.02 5.40
N TYR A 169 28.92 -1.12 6.52
CA TYR A 169 28.98 -0.02 7.50
C TYR A 169 29.50 1.29 6.91
N ASN A 170 30.43 1.24 5.96
CA ASN A 170 30.92 2.42 5.25
C ASN A 170 29.90 3.00 4.26
N ILE A 171 28.97 2.20 3.71
CA ILE A 171 27.84 2.70 2.95
C ILE A 171 26.84 3.38 3.91
N SER A 172 26.39 2.71 4.98
CA SER A 172 25.44 3.28 5.94
C SER A 172 25.95 4.59 6.56
N ARG A 173 27.27 4.69 6.81
CA ARG A 173 27.92 5.92 7.29
C ARG A 173 27.84 7.06 6.26
N HIS A 174 28.11 6.80 4.98
CA HIS A 174 27.99 7.81 3.91
C HIS A 174 26.56 8.34 3.76
N VAL A 175 25.55 7.48 3.95
CA VAL A 175 24.14 7.89 3.91
C VAL A 175 23.75 8.70 5.16
N ARG A 176 24.22 8.31 6.35
CA ARG A 176 24.09 9.12 7.59
C ARG A 176 24.77 10.49 7.49
N GLU A 177 25.90 10.59 6.78
CA GLU A 177 26.59 11.86 6.50
C GLU A 177 25.77 12.72 5.52
N SER A 178 25.19 12.10 4.49
CA SER A 178 24.30 12.76 3.52
C SER A 178 23.02 13.33 4.17
N LEU A 179 22.43 12.62 5.14
CA LEU A 179 21.31 13.13 5.93
C LEU A 179 21.69 14.37 6.77
N ALA A 180 22.90 14.45 7.32
CA ALA A 180 23.34 15.65 8.05
C ALA A 180 23.47 16.87 7.12
N MET A 181 23.93 16.67 5.89
CA MET A 181 24.05 17.74 4.89
C MET A 181 22.67 18.30 4.50
N LEU A 182 21.66 17.43 4.42
CA LEU A 182 20.28 17.79 4.09
C LEU A 182 19.62 18.70 5.14
N GLU A 183 19.89 18.48 6.43
CA GLU A 183 19.35 19.30 7.54
C GLU A 183 19.83 20.76 7.54
N ASN A 184 20.92 21.06 6.82
CA ASN A 184 21.51 22.41 6.75
C ASN A 184 20.90 23.28 5.63
N ILE A 185 19.86 22.81 4.94
CA ILE A 185 19.20 23.54 3.85
C ILE A 185 17.97 24.30 4.39
N PRO A 186 17.88 25.65 4.25
CA PRO A 186 16.76 26.42 4.81
C PRO A 186 15.46 26.27 4.00
N GLY A 187 14.32 26.07 4.70
CA GLY A 187 12.99 26.19 4.09
C GLY A 187 11.94 25.17 4.53
N LYS A 188 11.65 25.04 5.83
CA LYS A 188 10.50 24.25 6.33
C LYS A 188 9.32 25.17 6.68
N LEU A 189 8.12 24.75 6.30
CA LEU A 189 6.83 25.39 6.64
C LEU A 189 5.76 24.29 6.88
N GLU A 190 4.53 24.71 7.19
CA GLU A 190 3.77 24.08 8.28
C GLU A 190 2.66 23.06 7.91
N ASN A 191 2.20 22.41 8.99
CA ASN A 191 1.25 21.29 9.10
C ASN A 191 -0.14 21.55 8.49
N ASP A 192 -0.77 20.49 7.97
CA ASP A 192 -2.24 20.34 7.93
C ASP A 192 -2.68 18.89 8.23
N VAL A 193 -3.97 18.66 8.48
CA VAL A 193 -4.55 17.45 9.12
C VAL A 193 -5.39 16.63 8.13
N GLY A 194 -4.75 16.19 7.05
CA GLY A 194 -5.38 15.50 5.93
C GLY A 194 -5.32 13.97 5.93
N PHE A 195 -5.75 13.41 4.79
CA PHE A 195 -5.55 12.02 4.36
C PHE A 195 -4.44 12.03 3.28
N PRO A 196 -3.52 11.04 3.18
CA PRO A 196 -2.19 11.28 2.62
C PRO A 196 -2.28 11.67 1.14
N THR A 197 -1.73 12.82 0.73
CA THR A 197 -2.09 13.39 -0.59
C THR A 197 -1.41 12.73 -1.79
N TRP A 198 -0.58 11.72 -1.56
CA TRP A 198 -0.17 10.71 -2.54
C TRP A 198 -1.07 9.47 -2.54
N VAL A 199 -1.60 9.07 -1.38
CA VAL A 199 -2.56 7.98 -1.20
C VAL A 199 -3.92 8.37 -1.71
N ASP A 200 -4.32 7.88 -2.87
CA ASP A 200 -5.56 8.35 -3.43
C ASP A 200 -6.78 8.10 -2.52
N ARG A 201 -7.36 9.19 -2.02
CA ARG A 201 -8.54 9.15 -1.15
C ARG A 201 -9.77 8.82 -1.96
N LYS A 202 -9.70 8.93 -3.28
CA LYS A 202 -10.62 8.17 -4.08
C LYS A 202 -10.24 6.73 -3.97
N LEU A 203 -9.30 6.19 -4.75
CA LEU A 203 -8.72 4.84 -4.70
C LEU A 203 -9.54 3.84 -3.84
N LEU A 204 -9.56 4.00 -2.52
CA LEU A 204 -10.61 3.60 -1.57
C LEU A 204 -11.99 2.94 -1.91
N GLN A 205 -12.76 2.68 -0.85
CA GLN A 205 -14.08 2.09 -0.58
C GLN A 205 -14.88 1.20 -1.62
N ASP A 206 -14.45 0.94 -2.88
CA ASP A 206 -15.19 0.40 -4.06
C ASP A 206 -15.56 -1.11 -4.28
N PRO A 207 -16.45 -1.41 -5.27
CA PRO A 207 -17.01 -2.73 -5.62
C PRO A 207 -16.35 -3.69 -6.64
N THR A 208 -15.31 -4.43 -6.20
CA THR A 208 -14.21 -5.16 -6.91
C THR A 208 -13.90 -5.13 -8.39
N ASP A 209 -14.86 -4.82 -9.21
CA ASP A 209 -15.15 -5.66 -10.32
C ASP A 209 -15.20 -4.89 -11.63
N GLU A 210 -14.77 -3.63 -11.65
CA GLU A 210 -15.37 -2.53 -12.42
C GLU A 210 -14.39 -1.63 -13.24
N THR A 211 -13.12 -2.01 -13.53
CA THR A 211 -12.02 -1.05 -13.23
C THR A 211 -10.52 -1.06 -13.81
N LYS A 212 -10.15 -1.59 -15.00
CA LYS A 212 -8.76 -1.90 -15.60
C LYS A 212 -7.77 -2.80 -14.80
N ILE A 213 -6.92 -3.70 -15.34
CA ILE A 213 -5.89 -4.59 -14.64
C ILE A 213 -4.73 -4.94 -15.57
N ASP A 214 -3.61 -5.62 -15.18
CA ASP A 214 -2.65 -6.30 -16.10
C ASP A 214 -2.71 -7.87 -16.44
N LEU A 215 -3.44 -8.79 -15.75
CA LEU A 215 -3.90 -10.19 -16.14
C LEU A 215 -5.09 -10.74 -15.17
N VAL A 216 -5.58 -12.04 -15.10
CA VAL A 216 -6.59 -12.71 -14.10
C VAL A 216 -6.49 -14.04 -13.13
N VAL A 217 -5.37 -14.78 -12.75
CA VAL A 217 -4.88 -15.58 -11.53
C VAL A 217 -5.70 -15.99 -10.33
N SER A 218 -5.44 -17.18 -9.81
CA SER A 218 -6.44 -18.24 -9.80
C SER A 218 -5.69 -19.58 -9.58
N ARG A 219 -6.10 -20.56 -8.71
CA ARG A 219 -5.54 -21.94 -8.50
C ARG A 219 -6.56 -23.29 -8.65
N ASN A 220 -6.47 -24.39 -9.56
CA ASN A 220 -7.22 -25.29 -10.63
C ASN A 220 -8.11 -24.87 -11.97
N GLY A 221 -7.74 -23.95 -12.96
CA GLY A 221 -8.54 -23.00 -13.90
C GLY A 221 -7.77 -21.65 -14.31
N THR A 222 -8.12 -20.52 -15.01
CA THR A 222 -8.94 -20.12 -16.22
C THR A 222 -8.65 -18.73 -17.03
N GLY A 223 -7.42 -18.29 -17.47
CA GLY A 223 -7.06 -17.00 -18.23
C GLY A 223 -5.64 -16.79 -18.95
N ASN A 224 -4.59 -16.01 -18.47
CA ASN A 224 -3.13 -15.57 -18.83
C ASN A 224 -1.66 -16.16 -18.34
N PHE A 225 -1.09 -16.29 -17.06
CA PHE A 225 -0.30 -17.44 -16.31
C PHE A 225 -0.59 -17.78 -14.72
N THR A 226 -0.44 -18.95 -13.98
CA THR A 226 -1.27 -19.61 -12.76
C THR A 226 -0.94 -20.22 -11.18
N THR A 227 0.27 -20.46 -10.46
CA THR A 227 1.00 -20.25 -9.11
C THR A 227 2.40 -19.42 -9.10
N ILE A 228 2.71 -18.56 -8.10
CA ILE A 228 3.27 -17.14 -7.95
C ILE A 228 4.20 -16.36 -8.91
N GLY A 229 5.24 -16.89 -9.55
CA GLY A 229 6.31 -15.98 -10.05
C GLY A 229 5.92 -15.08 -11.24
N GLU A 230 5.04 -15.61 -12.10
CA GLU A 230 5.07 -15.30 -13.54
C GLU A 230 4.37 -13.99 -13.96
N ALA A 231 3.84 -13.21 -13.03
CA ALA A 231 3.13 -11.96 -13.31
C ALA A 231 4.05 -10.80 -13.07
N VAL A 232 4.79 -10.86 -11.96
CA VAL A 232 5.85 -9.92 -11.65
C VAL A 232 6.78 -9.86 -12.84
N SER A 233 7.03 -11.02 -13.44
CA SER A 233 7.70 -11.17 -14.73
C SER A 233 6.99 -10.50 -15.92
N ALA A 234 5.67 -10.70 -16.07
CA ALA A 234 4.88 -10.36 -17.26
C ALA A 234 4.13 -9.01 -17.24
N ALA A 235 4.03 -8.30 -16.11
CA ALA A 235 3.58 -6.92 -16.06
C ALA A 235 4.56 -6.00 -16.81
N PRO A 236 4.10 -4.86 -17.37
CA PRO A 236 5.01 -3.93 -18.02
C PRO A 236 5.92 -3.21 -17.00
N ASN A 237 7.08 -2.75 -17.47
CA ASN A 237 7.90 -1.79 -16.74
C ASN A 237 7.42 -0.37 -17.13
N LEU A 238 7.30 0.55 -16.18
CA LEU A 238 6.98 1.97 -16.45
C LEU A 238 8.21 2.86 -16.51
N SER A 239 9.24 2.48 -15.76
CA SER A 239 10.56 3.10 -15.74
C SER A 239 11.50 2.41 -16.74
N GLU A 240 12.57 3.09 -17.13
CA GLU A 240 13.68 2.47 -17.89
C GLU A 240 14.51 1.50 -17.03
N THR A 241 14.36 1.57 -15.70
CA THR A 241 14.87 0.55 -14.78
C THR A 241 14.17 -0.79 -15.02
N ARG A 242 14.88 -1.91 -14.82
CA ARG A 242 14.28 -3.25 -14.94
C ARG A 242 13.29 -3.58 -13.84
N GLU A 243 13.25 -2.74 -12.82
CA GLU A 243 12.12 -2.67 -11.93
C GLU A 243 10.85 -2.37 -12.73
N LYS A 244 9.95 -3.33 -12.66
CA LYS A 244 8.54 -3.00 -12.51
C LYS A 244 8.46 -1.93 -11.38
N THR A 245 7.59 -0.92 -11.48
CA THR A 245 7.43 0.12 -10.43
C THR A 245 5.99 0.61 -10.34
N MET A 246 5.65 1.30 -9.23
CA MET A 246 4.30 1.79 -8.88
C MET A 246 3.33 0.61 -8.84
N ILE A 247 3.00 -0.09 -7.70
CA ILE A 247 2.32 -1.44 -7.48
C ILE A 247 1.01 -1.58 -6.69
N MET A 248 0.33 -2.67 -7.09
CA MET A 248 -1.01 -3.05 -6.84
C MET A 248 -1.20 -4.59 -6.98
N PHE A 249 -1.34 -5.37 -5.90
CA PHE A 249 -1.90 -6.73 -5.94
C PHE A 249 -3.33 -6.74 -5.35
N LEU A 250 -4.30 -7.36 -6.04
CA LEU A 250 -5.74 -7.20 -5.86
C LEU A 250 -6.38 -8.64 -5.60
N GLY A 251 -7.08 -8.97 -4.49
CA GLY A 251 -7.62 -10.32 -4.18
C GLY A 251 -9.07 -10.63 -3.80
N ASP A 252 -9.49 -11.87 -3.99
CA ASP A 252 -10.89 -12.27 -3.84
C ASP A 252 -11.50 -11.96 -2.49
N GLY A 253 -10.72 -11.89 -1.43
CA GLY A 253 -11.24 -11.61 -0.11
C GLY A 253 -10.31 -11.94 1.00
N ILE A 254 -10.43 -11.19 2.08
CA ILE A 254 -10.15 -11.84 3.36
C ILE A 254 -11.04 -13.08 3.45
N GLY A 255 -10.46 -14.27 3.56
CA GLY A 255 -11.19 -15.55 3.71
C GLY A 255 -11.40 -16.31 2.44
N GLN A 256 -11.00 -15.65 1.35
CA GLN A 256 -11.32 -15.97 -0.02
C GLN A 256 -9.95 -16.13 -0.74
N THR A 257 -8.95 -15.38 -0.27
CA THR A 257 -7.51 -15.72 -0.25
C THR A 257 -6.90 -15.16 1.09
N VAL A 258 -5.66 -15.16 1.67
CA VAL A 258 -4.30 -15.79 1.86
C VAL A 258 -3.23 -16.06 0.79
N ILE A 259 -2.11 -15.33 0.87
CA ILE A 259 -0.82 -15.90 0.49
C ILE A 259 -0.34 -16.74 1.65
N LYS A 260 -0.34 -18.05 1.40
CA LYS A 260 0.24 -19.03 2.30
C LYS A 260 1.61 -19.41 1.78
N ALA A 261 2.63 -19.07 2.55
CA ALA A 261 3.86 -19.83 2.60
C ALA A 261 4.16 -20.09 4.08
N ASN A 262 5.03 -21.06 4.33
CA ASN A 262 5.47 -21.44 5.67
C ASN A 262 6.99 -21.28 5.80
N ARG A 263 7.60 -20.39 5.02
CA ARG A 263 9.05 -20.10 5.13
C ARG A 263 9.30 -19.41 6.48
N ASN A 264 10.32 -19.83 7.21
CA ASN A 264 10.54 -19.38 8.58
C ASN A 264 12.00 -19.56 9.03
N GLY A 265 12.36 -18.95 10.16
CA GLY A 265 13.69 -19.02 10.77
C GLY A 265 14.19 -20.45 11.03
N ALA A 266 13.35 -21.31 11.61
CA ALA A 266 13.72 -22.69 11.95
C ALA A 266 13.98 -23.60 10.73
N ASP A 267 13.29 -23.34 9.60
CA ASP A 267 13.52 -24.05 8.33
C ASP A 267 14.62 -23.38 7.46
N GLY A 268 15.40 -22.46 8.05
CA GLY A 268 16.60 -21.90 7.46
C GLY A 268 16.40 -20.65 6.59
N TRP A 269 15.25 -19.98 6.66
CA TRP A 269 15.03 -18.71 5.96
C TRP A 269 15.41 -17.52 6.86
N THR A 270 15.91 -16.44 6.27
CA THR A 270 16.10 -15.14 6.94
C THR A 270 14.73 -14.50 7.24
N ALA A 271 14.61 -13.54 8.17
CA ALA A 271 13.34 -12.82 8.34
C ALA A 271 12.88 -12.16 7.02
N PHE A 272 13.82 -11.59 6.25
CA PHE A 272 13.60 -10.90 4.97
C PHE A 272 13.05 -11.79 3.84
N ASN A 273 13.44 -13.07 3.78
CA ASN A 273 13.05 -14.05 2.76
C ASN A 273 12.07 -15.12 3.28
N SER A 274 11.91 -15.23 4.62
CA SER A 274 10.77 -15.89 5.29
C SER A 274 9.47 -15.16 4.99
N ALA A 275 9.58 -13.85 4.70
CA ALA A 275 8.53 -13.03 4.18
C ALA A 275 7.81 -13.77 3.06
N THR A 276 6.60 -14.21 3.39
CA THR A 276 5.69 -14.82 2.44
C THR A 276 5.47 -13.84 1.28
N VAL A 277 5.57 -12.53 1.53
CA VAL A 277 5.58 -11.44 0.55
C VAL A 277 6.81 -10.54 0.72
N GLY A 278 7.68 -10.51 -0.28
CA GLY A 278 8.80 -9.55 -0.43
C GLY A 278 8.46 -8.46 -1.45
N VAL A 279 8.98 -7.24 -1.26
CA VAL A 279 8.33 -5.98 -1.68
C VAL A 279 9.34 -4.85 -1.85
N ARG A 280 9.30 -4.09 -2.96
CA ARG A 280 10.50 -3.35 -3.41
C ARG A 280 10.38 -2.08 -4.29
N GLY A 281 9.94 -2.16 -5.55
CA GLY A 281 9.82 -0.96 -6.43
C GLY A 281 8.86 0.07 -5.82
N SER A 282 8.78 1.33 -6.27
CA SER A 282 7.99 2.37 -5.57
C SER A 282 6.47 2.10 -5.54
N GLY A 283 5.77 2.44 -4.45
CA GLY A 283 4.31 2.59 -4.29
C GLY A 283 3.43 1.33 -4.23
N PHE A 284 2.62 1.08 -3.19
CA PHE A 284 1.95 -0.25 -2.99
C PHE A 284 0.45 -0.35 -2.66
N ILE A 285 -0.30 -1.40 -3.12
CA ILE A 285 -1.75 -1.62 -2.83
C ILE A 285 -2.39 -3.04 -2.96
N ALA A 286 -3.51 -3.37 -2.27
CA ALA A 286 -3.70 -4.63 -1.53
C ALA A 286 -5.10 -5.15 -0.99
N LYS A 287 -6.16 -5.60 -1.73
CA LYS A 287 -7.55 -5.80 -1.14
C LYS A 287 -7.76 -7.28 -0.95
N ASP A 288 -8.67 -7.54 -0.01
CA ASP A 288 -9.40 -8.75 0.11
C ASP A 288 -8.42 -9.97 -0.06
N ILE A 289 -7.54 -10.15 0.95
CA ILE A 289 -6.52 -11.22 1.17
C ILE A 289 -5.81 -11.11 2.56
N SER A 290 -5.80 -12.08 3.49
CA SER A 290 -4.71 -11.99 4.52
C SER A 290 -3.37 -12.23 3.84
N PHE A 291 -2.27 -11.89 4.49
CA PHE A 291 -1.10 -12.76 4.40
C PHE A 291 -1.15 -13.77 5.52
N VAL A 292 -0.75 -15.01 5.28
CA VAL A 292 -0.46 -15.91 6.40
C VAL A 292 0.86 -16.60 6.20
N ASN A 293 1.72 -16.44 7.21
CA ASN A 293 2.81 -17.37 7.40
C ASN A 293 2.35 -18.46 8.38
N ASP A 294 2.10 -19.66 7.87
CA ASP A 294 1.51 -20.75 8.67
C ASP A 294 2.52 -21.68 9.32
N ALA A 295 3.79 -21.26 9.37
CA ALA A 295 4.84 -21.98 10.07
C ALA A 295 4.48 -22.25 11.55
N GLY A 296 3.78 -21.31 12.20
CA GLY A 296 3.31 -21.45 13.57
C GLY A 296 4.25 -20.87 14.63
N PRO A 297 3.84 -20.82 15.91
CA PRO A 297 4.60 -20.15 16.97
C PRO A 297 5.91 -20.88 17.33
N THR A 298 6.07 -22.15 16.94
CA THR A 298 7.26 -22.99 17.16
C THR A 298 8.28 -22.92 16.02
N LYS A 299 8.20 -21.90 15.16
CA LYS A 299 9.06 -21.74 13.97
C LYS A 299 9.81 -20.40 13.91
N HIS A 300 9.73 -19.61 14.99
CA HIS A 300 10.36 -18.29 15.15
C HIS A 300 9.94 -17.31 14.03
N GLN A 301 10.86 -16.51 13.51
CA GLN A 301 10.61 -15.42 12.55
C GLN A 301 9.89 -15.96 11.31
N ALA A 302 8.63 -15.55 11.14
CA ALA A 302 7.71 -16.11 10.15
C ALA A 302 6.89 -14.97 9.53
N VAL A 303 7.55 -14.17 8.69
CA VAL A 303 6.96 -12.93 8.17
C VAL A 303 5.82 -13.23 7.20
N ALA A 304 4.65 -12.64 7.43
CA ALA A 304 3.49 -12.78 6.54
C ALA A 304 3.61 -11.77 5.38
N LEU A 305 3.96 -10.52 5.66
CA LEU A 305 4.44 -9.57 4.65
C LEU A 305 5.58 -8.69 5.17
N ARG A 306 6.59 -8.50 4.32
CA ARG A 306 7.55 -7.39 4.38
C ARG A 306 7.11 -6.30 3.41
N SER A 307 7.11 -5.03 3.82
CA SER A 307 6.89 -3.87 2.92
C SER A 307 8.08 -2.92 2.98
N GLY A 308 8.81 -2.77 1.88
CA GLY A 308 10.07 -2.02 1.86
C GLY A 308 10.12 -0.89 0.84
N SER A 309 9.04 -0.11 0.66
CA SER A 309 9.00 0.88 -0.43
C SER A 309 8.08 2.09 -0.20
N ASP A 310 8.38 3.19 -0.92
CA ASP A 310 7.80 4.52 -0.72
C ASP A 310 6.49 4.73 -1.43
N LEU A 311 5.61 5.47 -0.75
CA LEU A 311 4.22 5.60 -1.12
C LEU A 311 3.48 4.25 -1.01
N SER A 312 4.01 3.29 -0.25
CA SER A 312 3.26 2.09 0.10
C SER A 312 2.04 2.46 0.94
N ALA A 313 1.02 1.63 0.85
CA ALA A 313 0.04 1.62 1.92
C ALA A 313 -0.72 0.31 1.92
N PHE A 314 -1.69 0.25 2.81
CA PHE A 314 -2.44 -0.91 3.23
C PHE A 314 -3.84 -0.34 3.59
N TYR A 315 -4.96 -0.97 3.26
CA TYR A 315 -6.22 -0.70 3.96
C TYR A 315 -7.09 -1.95 3.88
N ARG A 316 -8.25 -1.91 4.54
CA ARG A 316 -8.69 -2.88 5.49
C ARG A 316 -7.77 -4.13 5.55
N CYS A 317 -6.62 -4.15 6.30
CA CYS A 317 -5.48 -5.14 6.25
C CYS A 317 -5.25 -6.24 7.33
N SER A 318 -4.91 -7.47 6.94
CA SER A 318 -4.56 -8.61 7.79
C SER A 318 -3.42 -9.39 7.18
N PHE A 319 -2.75 -9.96 8.15
CA PHE A 319 -1.44 -10.52 8.22
C PHE A 319 -1.66 -11.39 9.47
N GLU A 320 -1.73 -12.71 9.31
CA GLU A 320 -1.78 -13.62 10.46
C GLU A 320 -0.51 -14.45 10.45
N SER A 321 0.25 -14.35 11.52
CA SER A 321 1.32 -15.29 11.81
C SER A 321 1.30 -15.49 13.31
N TYR A 322 2.49 -15.62 13.90
CA TYR A 322 2.72 -15.57 15.32
C TYR A 322 3.81 -14.52 15.54
N GLN A 323 5.08 -14.91 15.45
CA GLN A 323 6.19 -13.97 15.46
C GLN A 323 6.34 -13.23 14.11
N ASP A 324 6.76 -11.95 14.17
CA ASP A 324 7.21 -11.13 13.03
C ASP A 324 6.16 -10.95 11.92
N THR A 325 4.87 -10.85 12.28
CA THR A 325 3.78 -10.94 11.29
C THR A 325 3.86 -9.89 10.15
N ILE A 326 4.15 -8.62 10.46
CA ILE A 326 4.40 -7.56 9.45
C ILE A 326 5.77 -6.94 9.65
N TYR A 327 6.60 -7.00 8.62
CA TYR A 327 7.85 -6.27 8.53
C TYR A 327 7.62 -4.95 7.77
N VAL A 328 7.31 -3.88 8.50
CA VAL A 328 7.13 -2.49 8.05
C VAL A 328 8.50 -1.88 7.73
N HIS A 329 9.21 -2.47 6.75
CA HIS A 329 10.66 -2.32 6.55
C HIS A 329 11.11 -0.86 6.36
N SER A 330 10.67 -0.16 5.31
CA SER A 330 11.18 1.17 4.95
C SER A 330 10.14 2.09 4.29
N HIS A 331 10.47 3.38 4.19
CA HIS A 331 9.72 4.47 3.53
C HIS A 331 8.30 4.77 4.07
N LYS A 332 7.47 5.58 3.36
CA LYS A 332 6.11 5.96 3.80
C LYS A 332 5.11 4.81 3.60
N GLN A 333 4.29 4.58 4.62
CA GLN A 333 3.37 3.45 4.72
C GLN A 333 2.06 3.89 5.41
N PHE A 334 0.88 3.61 4.83
CA PHE A 334 -0.40 3.93 5.48
C PHE A 334 -1.41 2.79 5.43
N TYR A 335 -1.61 2.13 6.56
CA TYR A 335 -2.54 1.06 6.88
C TYR A 335 -3.88 1.67 7.35
N ARG A 336 -5.05 1.24 6.85
CA ARG A 336 -6.33 1.66 7.46
C ARG A 336 -7.43 0.57 7.49
N GLU A 337 -8.16 0.49 8.60
CA GLU A 337 -9.21 -0.47 9.04
C GLU A 337 -8.67 -1.82 9.59
N CYS A 338 -7.36 -2.08 9.39
CA CYS A 338 -6.58 -3.34 9.52
C CYS A 338 -6.69 -4.24 10.78
N ASN A 339 -6.82 -5.56 10.61
CA ASN A 339 -6.86 -6.65 11.61
C ASN A 339 -5.51 -7.38 11.59
N ILE A 340 -4.56 -6.98 12.42
CA ILE A 340 -3.25 -7.63 12.42
C ILE A 340 -3.29 -8.73 13.49
N TYR A 341 -3.01 -9.98 13.13
CA TYR A 341 -3.03 -11.10 14.08
C TYR A 341 -1.62 -11.67 14.30
N GLY A 342 -1.09 -11.53 15.51
CA GLY A 342 0.22 -12.11 15.84
C GLY A 342 0.46 -12.25 17.34
N THR A 343 1.71 -12.56 17.69
CA THR A 343 2.17 -12.78 19.06
C THR A 343 3.38 -11.93 19.40
N VAL A 344 4.56 -12.29 18.90
CA VAL A 344 5.82 -11.57 19.15
C VAL A 344 6.07 -10.57 18.03
N ASP A 345 6.33 -9.32 18.41
CA ASP A 345 6.82 -8.22 17.56
C ASP A 345 6.08 -8.07 16.24
N PHE A 346 4.75 -8.24 16.28
CA PHE A 346 4.01 -8.59 15.08
C PHE A 346 3.75 -7.41 14.11
N ILE A 347 4.24 -6.21 14.46
CA ILE A 347 4.40 -5.05 13.57
C ILE A 347 5.80 -4.44 13.84
N PHE A 348 6.81 -4.81 13.05
CA PHE A 348 8.21 -4.42 13.28
C PHE A 348 8.86 -3.82 12.03
N GLY A 349 9.90 -2.99 12.17
CA GLY A 349 10.56 -2.34 11.02
C GLY A 349 10.74 -0.82 11.16
N ASP A 350 11.34 -0.18 10.14
CA ASP A 350 11.70 1.24 10.13
C ASP A 350 11.02 2.08 9.02
N ALA A 351 9.79 1.72 8.69
CA ALA A 351 8.89 2.57 7.92
C ALA A 351 8.45 3.84 8.69
N ALA A 352 8.04 4.87 7.95
CA ALA A 352 7.10 5.88 8.42
C ALA A 352 5.67 5.34 8.22
N ALA A 353 5.19 4.56 9.19
CA ALA A 353 3.96 3.77 9.10
C ALA A 353 2.81 4.32 9.94
N VAL A 354 1.65 4.51 9.33
CA VAL A 354 0.41 4.92 10.03
C VAL A 354 -0.68 3.88 9.86
N PHE A 355 -1.22 3.39 10.97
CA PHE A 355 -2.37 2.52 11.11
C PHE A 355 -3.57 3.36 11.55
N GLN A 356 -4.69 3.34 10.81
CA GLN A 356 -5.89 4.12 11.12
C GLN A 356 -7.14 3.25 11.14
N ASN A 357 -8.04 3.33 12.13
CA ASN A 357 -9.26 2.50 12.25
C ASN A 357 -9.02 0.97 12.43
N CYS A 358 -7.78 0.54 12.62
CA CYS A 358 -7.32 -0.86 12.64
C CYS A 358 -7.79 -1.64 13.87
N SER A 359 -8.12 -2.93 13.80
CA SER A 359 -8.31 -3.81 14.97
C SER A 359 -7.12 -4.75 15.19
N LEU A 360 -6.11 -4.38 15.98
CA LEU A 360 -4.96 -5.25 16.26
C LEU A 360 -5.39 -6.40 17.20
N TYR A 361 -5.10 -7.66 16.84
CA TYR A 361 -5.48 -8.86 17.59
C TYR A 361 -4.25 -9.65 18.09
N ALA A 362 -4.07 -9.64 19.39
CA ALA A 362 -3.14 -10.55 20.06
C ALA A 362 -3.65 -12.00 20.02
N ARG A 363 -2.88 -12.92 19.43
CA ARG A 363 -3.16 -14.35 19.37
C ARG A 363 -2.63 -15.09 20.59
N ARG A 364 -3.07 -16.34 20.77
CA ARG A 364 -2.46 -17.28 21.72
C ARG A 364 -1.04 -17.68 21.27
N PRO A 365 0.01 -17.43 22.07
CA PRO A 365 1.38 -17.80 21.76
C PRO A 365 1.74 -19.20 22.32
N ASN A 366 3.01 -19.60 22.20
CA ASN A 366 3.53 -20.72 22.99
C ASN A 366 3.49 -20.38 24.51
N PRO A 367 3.48 -21.38 25.39
CA PRO A 367 3.73 -21.16 26.82
C PRO A 367 4.98 -20.30 27.06
N ASN A 368 4.95 -19.45 28.08
CA ASN A 368 6.01 -18.51 28.49
C ASN A 368 6.35 -17.36 27.52
N GLN A 369 5.95 -17.41 26.24
CA GLN A 369 6.10 -16.28 25.33
C GLN A 369 5.26 -15.07 25.77
N ARG A 370 5.79 -13.86 25.53
CA ARG A 370 5.11 -12.58 25.75
C ARG A 370 4.59 -12.06 24.42
N ILE A 371 3.50 -11.30 24.45
CA ILE A 371 2.89 -10.71 23.27
C ILE A 371 3.35 -9.26 23.14
N THR A 372 3.81 -8.86 21.95
CA THR A 372 4.26 -7.50 21.63
C THR A 372 3.65 -7.03 20.31
N TYR A 373 2.82 -5.98 20.39
CA TYR A 373 2.11 -5.44 19.23
C TYR A 373 3.03 -4.73 18.23
N THR A 374 4.12 -4.09 18.69
CA THR A 374 5.08 -3.39 17.82
C THR A 374 6.54 -3.61 18.22
N ALA A 375 7.45 -3.57 17.25
CA ALA A 375 8.90 -3.50 17.49
C ALA A 375 9.59 -2.59 16.46
N GLN A 376 9.51 -1.28 16.70
CA GLN A 376 9.96 -0.29 15.72
C GLN A 376 11.50 -0.17 15.68
N GLY A 377 12.05 -0.12 14.46
CA GLY A 377 13.47 -0.35 14.16
C GLY A 377 14.30 0.88 13.80
N ARG A 378 13.96 2.08 14.28
CA ARG A 378 14.71 3.31 13.92
C ARG A 378 16.11 3.39 14.54
N GLU A 379 17.13 3.51 13.69
CA GLU A 379 18.54 3.54 14.09
C GLU A 379 19.13 4.94 14.30
N ASP A 380 18.54 5.97 13.68
CA ASP A 380 19.07 7.35 13.70
C ASP A 380 17.93 8.37 13.95
N PRO A 381 18.11 9.35 14.86
CA PRO A 381 17.04 10.27 15.24
C PRO A 381 16.56 11.17 14.09
N ARG A 382 17.38 11.31 13.03
CA ARG A 382 17.10 12.14 11.84
C ARG A 382 16.26 11.42 10.80
N GLN A 383 16.08 10.09 10.92
CA GLN A 383 15.15 9.36 10.07
C GLN A 383 13.70 9.79 10.38
N PRO A 384 12.89 10.10 9.35
CA PRO A 384 11.49 10.54 9.50
C PRO A 384 10.52 9.41 9.89
N THR A 385 11.02 8.26 10.33
CA THR A 385 10.32 6.97 10.43
C THR A 385 9.73 6.69 11.83
N GLY A 386 8.81 5.73 11.93
CA GLY A 386 8.09 5.37 13.15
C GLY A 386 6.71 4.77 12.87
N ILE A 387 6.10 4.14 13.88
CA ILE A 387 4.74 3.56 13.80
C ILE A 387 3.74 4.49 14.52
N SER A 388 2.61 4.79 13.88
CA SER A 388 1.48 5.54 14.46
C SER A 388 0.21 4.70 14.36
N ILE A 389 -0.60 4.63 15.41
CA ILE A 389 -1.81 3.80 15.52
C ILE A 389 -2.96 4.73 15.94
N ILE A 390 -3.98 4.91 15.10
CA ILE A 390 -4.95 6.00 15.18
C ILE A 390 -6.39 5.49 15.08
N ASN A 391 -7.26 5.77 16.05
CA ASN A 391 -8.67 5.33 16.03
C ASN A 391 -8.84 3.79 15.92
N CYS A 392 -7.83 3.05 16.38
CA CYS A 392 -7.74 1.61 16.29
C CYS A 392 -8.44 0.92 17.48
N LYS A 393 -8.52 -0.41 17.46
CA LYS A 393 -8.88 -1.29 18.57
C LYS A 393 -7.71 -2.22 18.83
N ILE A 394 -7.35 -2.44 20.09
CA ILE A 394 -6.27 -3.33 20.51
C ILE A 394 -6.93 -4.42 21.37
N LEU A 395 -7.00 -5.64 20.86
CA LEU A 395 -7.96 -6.69 21.27
C LEU A 395 -7.31 -8.06 21.45
N ALA A 396 -7.92 -8.94 22.25
CA ALA A 396 -7.61 -10.37 22.23
C ALA A 396 -8.26 -11.07 21.02
N ALA A 397 -7.51 -11.95 20.34
CA ALA A 397 -8.06 -12.85 19.33
C ALA A 397 -8.93 -13.95 19.97
N PRO A 398 -9.86 -14.58 19.22
CA PRO A 398 -10.70 -15.66 19.77
C PRO A 398 -9.93 -16.88 20.32
N ASP A 399 -8.70 -17.13 19.85
CA ASP A 399 -7.84 -18.20 20.37
C ASP A 399 -7.16 -17.84 21.71
N LEU A 400 -7.03 -16.55 22.03
CA LEU A 400 -6.47 -16.01 23.27
C LEU A 400 -7.54 -15.73 24.33
N VAL A 401 -8.72 -15.23 23.95
CA VAL A 401 -9.78 -14.81 24.90
C VAL A 401 -10.04 -15.79 26.06
N PRO A 402 -10.13 -17.12 25.86
CA PRO A 402 -10.39 -18.07 26.95
C PRO A 402 -9.24 -18.26 27.95
N VAL A 403 -8.03 -17.82 27.62
CA VAL A 403 -6.78 -18.01 28.37
C VAL A 403 -6.00 -16.69 28.52
N LYS A 404 -6.65 -15.54 28.32
CA LYS A 404 -5.98 -14.23 28.21
C LYS A 404 -5.29 -13.77 29.49
N THR A 405 -5.64 -14.37 30.63
CA THR A 405 -4.99 -14.18 31.94
C THR A 405 -3.62 -14.84 32.06
N ASP A 406 -3.33 -15.82 31.21
CA ASP A 406 -2.17 -16.71 31.34
C ASP A 406 -0.95 -16.16 30.56
N PHE A 407 -1.17 -15.08 29.80
CA PHE A 407 -0.19 -14.44 28.94
C PHE A 407 -0.15 -12.93 29.20
N LYS A 408 0.99 -12.28 28.93
CA LYS A 408 1.17 -10.83 29.04
C LYS A 408 1.30 -10.20 27.67
N ALA A 409 0.56 -9.12 27.42
CA ALA A 409 0.65 -8.34 26.18
C ALA A 409 1.11 -6.91 26.41
N TYR A 410 1.93 -6.40 25.49
CA TYR A 410 2.54 -5.09 25.53
C TYR A 410 2.42 -4.38 24.17
N LEU A 411 2.19 -3.07 24.19
CA LEU A 411 2.04 -2.18 23.04
C LEU A 411 3.29 -2.18 22.13
N GLY A 412 4.47 -2.50 22.68
CA GLY A 412 5.66 -2.84 21.91
C GLY A 412 6.96 -2.92 22.72
N ARG A 413 8.08 -3.26 22.05
CA ARG A 413 9.45 -3.25 22.59
C ARG A 413 10.47 -2.64 21.61
N PRO A 414 11.52 -1.91 22.07
CA PRO A 414 12.36 -1.11 21.18
C PRO A 414 13.46 -1.91 20.49
N TRP A 415 13.21 -2.37 19.26
CA TRP A 415 14.18 -3.16 18.49
C TRP A 415 15.47 -2.40 18.15
N GLN A 416 15.38 -1.08 17.90
CA GLN A 416 16.56 -0.24 17.66
C GLN A 416 16.56 1.04 18.52
N LEU A 417 17.73 1.69 18.58
CA LEU A 417 18.09 2.70 19.56
C LEU A 417 17.14 3.91 19.63
N TYR A 418 16.52 4.31 18.52
CA TYR A 418 15.62 5.47 18.45
C TYR A 418 14.16 5.09 18.12
N SER A 419 13.77 3.86 18.45
CA SER A 419 12.44 3.27 18.26
C SER A 419 11.31 4.27 18.53
N ARG A 420 10.35 4.39 17.60
CA ARG A 420 9.29 5.40 17.66
C ARG A 420 7.91 4.81 17.36
N THR A 421 7.04 4.75 18.37
CA THR A 421 5.66 4.23 18.28
C THR A 421 4.68 5.18 18.98
N VAL A 422 3.53 5.49 18.38
CA VAL A 422 2.50 6.36 18.99
C VAL A 422 1.10 5.78 18.82
N ILE A 423 0.28 5.84 19.87
CA ILE A 423 -1.10 5.30 19.89
C ILE A 423 -2.10 6.40 20.28
N ILE A 424 -3.06 6.67 19.39
CA ILE A 424 -3.88 7.88 19.32
C ILE A 424 -5.36 7.49 19.21
N LYS A 425 -6.22 8.02 20.09
CA LYS A 425 -7.69 7.88 20.04
C LYS A 425 -8.19 6.44 19.84
N SER A 426 -7.43 5.45 20.30
CA SER A 426 -7.68 4.04 20.05
C SER A 426 -8.31 3.37 21.27
N PHE A 427 -9.18 2.39 21.04
CA PHE A 427 -9.69 1.48 22.08
C PHE A 427 -8.62 0.46 22.45
N ILE A 428 -8.37 0.25 23.74
CA ILE A 428 -7.40 -0.70 24.28
C ILE A 428 -8.12 -1.61 25.28
N ASP A 429 -8.17 -2.91 24.99
CA ASP A 429 -8.80 -3.93 25.83
C ASP A 429 -7.96 -4.28 27.06
N ASP A 430 -8.55 -5.02 28.00
CA ASP A 430 -8.01 -5.34 29.33
C ASP A 430 -6.77 -6.26 29.31
N LEU A 431 -6.45 -6.83 28.14
CA LEU A 431 -5.31 -7.72 27.90
C LEU A 431 -3.95 -7.02 28.03
N VAL A 432 -3.88 -5.71 27.80
CA VAL A 432 -2.61 -4.97 27.83
C VAL A 432 -2.15 -4.81 29.28
N ASP A 433 -0.95 -5.32 29.58
CA ASP A 433 -0.31 -5.20 30.89
C ASP A 433 -0.27 -3.71 31.31
N PRO A 434 -0.59 -3.36 32.58
CA PRO A 434 -0.62 -1.96 33.01
C PRO A 434 0.66 -1.16 32.73
N ALA A 435 1.83 -1.82 32.68
CA ALA A 435 3.11 -1.22 32.28
C ALA A 435 3.09 -0.68 30.83
N GLY A 436 2.26 -1.23 29.96
CA GLY A 436 2.04 -0.84 28.57
C GLY A 436 3.13 -1.33 27.62
N TRP A 437 4.39 -1.16 27.97
CA TRP A 437 5.54 -1.36 27.06
C TRP A 437 6.58 -2.31 27.67
N LEU A 438 7.32 -3.03 26.84
CA LEU A 438 8.30 -4.05 27.24
C LEU A 438 9.73 -3.64 26.83
N GLN A 439 10.73 -3.96 27.65
CA GLN A 439 12.14 -3.73 27.33
C GLN A 439 12.58 -4.67 26.19
N TRP A 440 13.55 -4.25 25.38
CA TRP A 440 14.21 -5.15 24.44
C TRP A 440 15.24 -6.02 25.17
N LYS A 441 16.24 -5.36 25.75
CA LYS A 441 17.28 -5.94 26.61
C LYS A 441 17.79 -4.86 27.56
N ASP A 442 17.93 -5.18 28.84
CA ASP A 442 18.46 -4.27 29.88
C ASP A 442 17.89 -2.83 29.80
N ASP A 443 18.75 -1.81 29.68
CA ASP A 443 18.39 -0.40 29.51
C ASP A 443 18.47 0.10 28.06
N PHE A 444 18.59 -0.81 27.08
CA PHE A 444 18.69 -0.47 25.66
C PHE A 444 17.52 0.39 25.17
N ALA A 445 17.86 1.48 24.48
CA ALA A 445 16.95 2.47 23.88
C ALA A 445 16.03 3.24 24.84
N LEU A 446 16.00 2.96 26.15
CA LEU A 446 14.96 3.50 27.06
C LEU A 446 14.99 5.03 27.23
N ASP A 447 16.17 5.64 27.03
CA ASP A 447 16.37 7.09 27.07
C ASP A 447 16.17 7.79 25.70
N THR A 448 16.23 7.03 24.61
CA THR A 448 16.33 7.55 23.22
C THR A 448 15.13 7.22 22.33
N LEU A 449 14.30 6.26 22.73
CA LEU A 449 13.02 5.94 22.09
C LEU A 449 11.97 7.06 22.27
N TYR A 450 10.90 7.02 21.48
CA TYR A 450 9.71 7.87 21.67
C TYR A 450 8.45 6.99 21.60
N TYR A 451 7.90 6.62 22.77
CA TYR A 451 6.66 5.85 22.89
C TYR A 451 5.53 6.70 23.45
N GLY A 452 4.54 7.02 22.60
CA GLY A 452 3.50 8.01 22.89
C GLY A 452 2.08 7.44 23.02
N GLU A 453 1.30 7.93 23.96
CA GLU A 453 -0.14 7.62 24.10
C GLU A 453 -0.99 8.91 24.20
N TYR A 454 -2.08 9.02 23.40
CA TYR A 454 -2.97 10.19 23.34
C TYR A 454 -4.46 9.79 23.27
N MET A 455 -5.28 10.24 24.23
CA MET A 455 -6.75 10.09 24.23
C MET A 455 -7.29 8.67 23.94
N ASN A 456 -6.56 7.62 24.34
CA ASN A 456 -6.99 6.24 24.17
C ASN A 456 -8.09 5.86 25.18
N GLU A 457 -9.05 5.04 24.76
CA GLU A 457 -10.19 4.58 25.55
C GLU A 457 -10.15 3.06 25.79
N GLY A 458 -11.12 2.51 26.52
CA GLY A 458 -11.14 1.10 26.92
C GLY A 458 -10.31 0.79 28.19
N PRO A 459 -10.50 -0.40 28.79
CA PRO A 459 -9.92 -0.73 30.10
C PRO A 459 -8.38 -0.74 30.14
N GLY A 460 -7.70 -1.06 29.03
CA GLY A 460 -6.24 -1.07 28.93
C GLY A 460 -5.59 0.30 28.73
N SER A 461 -6.36 1.38 28.51
CA SER A 461 -5.80 2.72 28.25
C SER A 461 -5.36 3.48 29.52
N ASN A 462 -5.53 2.90 30.72
CA ASN A 462 -5.17 3.53 31.98
C ASN A 462 -3.64 3.67 32.13
N MET A 463 -3.13 4.84 31.74
CA MET A 463 -1.71 5.19 31.80
C MET A 463 -1.13 5.40 33.23
N THR A 464 -1.82 5.02 34.32
CA THR A 464 -1.35 5.30 35.70
C THR A 464 -0.13 4.45 36.09
N ASN A 465 -0.09 3.20 35.63
CA ASN A 465 0.94 2.21 36.00
C ASN A 465 1.95 1.93 34.87
N ARG A 466 2.03 2.82 33.86
CA ARG A 466 2.95 2.70 32.72
C ARG A 466 4.41 2.78 33.16
N VAL A 467 5.28 2.25 32.31
CA VAL A 467 6.75 2.36 32.44
C VAL A 467 7.20 3.82 32.62
N LYS A 468 8.29 4.01 33.37
CA LYS A 468 8.84 5.34 33.72
C LYS A 468 10.09 5.71 32.92
N TRP A 469 10.29 5.10 31.76
CA TRP A 469 11.44 5.36 30.90
C TRP A 469 11.40 6.80 30.37
N PRO A 470 12.54 7.52 30.25
CA PRO A 470 12.55 8.88 29.71
C PRO A 470 12.00 8.98 28.28
N GLY A 471 12.09 7.91 27.47
CA GLY A 471 11.48 7.83 26.15
C GLY A 471 9.95 7.67 26.11
N PHE A 472 9.30 7.26 27.21
CA PHE A 472 7.83 7.16 27.27
C PHE A 472 7.18 8.54 27.46
N LYS A 473 6.14 8.84 26.69
CA LYS A 473 5.43 10.13 26.64
C LYS A 473 3.92 9.95 26.79
N ARG A 474 3.37 10.49 27.88
CA ARG A 474 1.96 10.89 27.93
C ARG A 474 1.81 12.13 27.04
N ILE A 475 1.14 11.99 25.91
CA ILE A 475 0.88 13.13 25.03
C ILE A 475 -0.36 13.85 25.58
N GLU A 476 -0.22 15.14 25.92
CA GLU A 476 -1.31 15.92 26.53
C GLU A 476 -1.96 16.90 25.55
N THR A 477 -1.25 17.30 24.48
CA THR A 477 -1.73 18.31 23.52
C THR A 477 -2.13 17.69 22.18
N ALA A 478 -3.19 18.24 21.57
CA ALA A 478 -3.56 17.90 20.20
C ALA A 478 -2.44 18.25 19.21
N VAL A 479 -1.71 19.35 19.44
CA VAL A 479 -0.61 19.82 18.58
C VAL A 479 0.55 18.82 18.51
N GLU A 480 0.88 18.15 19.61
CA GLU A 480 1.89 17.08 19.60
C GLU A 480 1.35 15.81 18.94
N ALA A 481 0.12 15.39 19.24
CA ALA A 481 -0.50 14.23 18.61
C ALA A 481 -0.65 14.37 17.08
N THR A 482 -0.99 15.57 16.61
CA THR A 482 -1.15 15.89 15.17
C THR A 482 0.11 15.61 14.36
N LYS A 483 1.31 15.73 14.94
CA LYS A 483 2.59 15.41 14.27
C LYS A 483 2.71 13.95 13.82
N PHE A 484 1.95 13.06 14.45
CA PHE A 484 1.89 11.63 14.15
C PHE A 484 0.60 11.24 13.41
N THR A 485 -0.24 12.21 13.06
CA THR A 485 -1.38 11.98 12.18
C THR A 485 -0.94 11.95 10.72
N VAL A 486 -1.81 11.39 9.90
CA VAL A 486 -1.59 11.12 8.47
C VAL A 486 -1.04 12.32 7.69
N GLY A 487 -1.48 13.54 7.98
CA GLY A 487 -0.98 14.75 7.31
C GLY A 487 0.51 15.00 7.57
N PRO A 488 0.90 15.38 8.80
CA PRO A 488 2.27 15.80 9.07
C PRO A 488 3.30 14.66 9.18
N PHE A 489 2.86 13.40 9.35
CA PHE A 489 3.78 12.28 9.58
C PHE A 489 4.27 11.60 8.28
N ILE A 490 3.47 11.65 7.20
CA ILE A 490 3.76 10.99 5.93
C ILE A 490 3.45 11.90 4.71
N ASP A 491 3.57 13.21 4.89
CA ASP A 491 3.30 14.27 3.89
C ASP A 491 1.94 14.17 3.18
N ALA A 492 0.91 14.70 3.84
CA ALA A 492 -0.31 15.19 3.18
C ALA A 492 -0.35 16.72 3.20
N TYR A 493 0.16 17.33 2.13
CA TYR A 493 -0.16 18.72 1.81
C TYR A 493 -1.61 18.79 1.29
N GLU A 494 -2.51 19.46 2.00
CA GLU A 494 -3.38 20.40 1.28
C GLU A 494 -2.53 21.64 0.95
N VAL A 495 -2.60 22.13 -0.28
CA VAL A 495 -1.90 23.34 -0.69
C VAL A 495 -2.83 24.52 -0.44
N ASP A 496 -2.61 25.23 0.67
CA ASP A 496 -3.38 26.44 0.97
C ASP A 496 -2.99 27.58 0.00
N VAL A 497 -3.78 27.67 -1.07
CA VAL A 497 -3.91 28.77 -2.05
C VAL A 497 -2.61 29.44 -2.53
N GLU A 498 -2.10 28.96 -3.66
CA GLU A 498 -1.73 29.89 -4.74
C GLU A 498 -2.23 29.37 -6.11
N PHE A 499 -3.38 29.90 -6.55
CA PHE A 499 -3.95 29.55 -7.86
C PHE A 499 -3.22 30.27 -9.00
N PRO A 500 -2.76 29.55 -10.05
CA PRO A 500 -2.24 30.19 -11.25
C PRO A 500 -3.23 31.17 -11.89
N SER A 501 -2.71 32.26 -12.44
CA SER A 501 -3.47 33.41 -12.95
C SER A 501 -4.46 33.12 -14.09
N TRP A 502 -4.39 31.93 -14.69
CA TRP A 502 -5.28 31.46 -15.76
C TRP A 502 -6.50 30.65 -15.26
N VAL A 503 -6.58 30.34 -13.96
CA VAL A 503 -7.76 29.64 -13.39
C VAL A 503 -8.89 30.65 -13.16
N LEU A 504 -9.96 30.55 -13.96
CA LEU A 504 -11.09 31.47 -13.92
C LEU A 504 -11.82 31.45 -12.57
N GLU A 505 -11.91 32.64 -11.97
CA GLU A 505 -12.45 32.92 -10.64
C GLU A 505 -13.89 32.42 -10.42
N ASN A 506 -14.67 32.30 -11.49
CA ASN A 506 -16.05 31.81 -11.46
C ASN A 506 -16.17 30.30 -11.17
N ASP A 507 -15.16 29.50 -11.51
CA ASP A 507 -15.24 28.03 -11.39
C ASP A 507 -14.67 27.54 -10.06
N LYS A 508 -13.66 28.23 -9.51
CA LYS A 508 -13.23 28.08 -8.09
C LYS A 508 -14.42 28.15 -7.13
N ARG A 509 -15.35 29.10 -7.38
CA ARG A 509 -16.53 29.36 -6.55
C ARG A 509 -17.66 28.34 -6.69
N ARG A 510 -17.65 27.45 -7.70
CA ARG A 510 -18.80 26.57 -8.02
C ARG A 510 -18.74 25.19 -7.38
N LEU A 511 -17.56 24.73 -6.94
CA LEU A 511 -17.33 23.37 -6.44
C LEU A 511 -17.40 23.26 -4.91
N HIS A 512 -17.14 24.35 -4.19
CA HIS A 512 -17.38 24.48 -2.73
C HIS A 512 -18.72 25.17 -2.41
N ALA A 513 -19.51 25.52 -3.43
CA ALA A 513 -20.82 26.12 -3.27
C ALA A 513 -21.88 25.07 -2.85
N PRO A 514 -22.82 25.42 -1.95
CA PRO A 514 -24.10 24.71 -1.85
C PRO A 514 -24.83 24.71 -3.20
N VAL A 515 -25.66 23.69 -3.45
CA VAL A 515 -26.37 23.48 -4.73
C VAL A 515 -27.14 24.73 -5.20
N GLU A 516 -27.68 25.51 -4.26
CA GLU A 516 -28.39 26.78 -4.49
C GLU A 516 -27.53 27.89 -5.13
N LYS A 517 -26.19 27.76 -5.09
CA LYS A 517 -25.21 28.73 -5.62
C LYS A 517 -24.41 28.17 -6.80
N THR A 518 -24.57 26.90 -7.16
CA THR A 518 -23.92 26.30 -8.33
C THR A 518 -24.75 26.54 -9.60
N LYS A 519 -24.15 27.15 -10.63
CA LYS A 519 -24.82 27.38 -11.92
C LYS A 519 -24.71 26.16 -12.83
N PHE A 520 -25.79 25.41 -12.95
CA PHE A 520 -25.93 24.31 -13.91
C PHE A 520 -26.27 24.81 -15.32
N ASN A 521 -26.03 23.99 -16.35
CA ASN A 521 -26.39 24.31 -17.74
C ASN A 521 -27.83 23.92 -18.08
N LEU A 522 -28.28 22.76 -17.58
CA LEU A 522 -29.66 22.28 -17.67
C LEU A 522 -30.08 21.66 -16.33
N MET A 523 -31.37 21.68 -16.05
CA MET A 523 -32.01 20.98 -14.95
C MET A 523 -33.03 19.97 -15.48
N VAL A 524 -33.05 18.76 -14.92
CA VAL A 524 -34.05 17.73 -15.14
C VAL A 524 -34.86 17.54 -13.86
N ALA A 525 -36.19 17.60 -13.94
CA ALA A 525 -37.08 17.42 -12.80
C ALA A 525 -38.45 16.89 -13.22
N GLN A 526 -38.89 15.77 -12.64
CA GLN A 526 -40.18 15.13 -12.97
C GLN A 526 -41.41 15.97 -12.56
N ASP A 527 -41.20 16.95 -11.67
CA ASP A 527 -42.21 17.91 -11.19
C ASP A 527 -42.44 19.09 -12.16
N GLY A 528 -41.72 19.16 -13.29
CA GLY A 528 -41.82 20.24 -14.27
C GLY A 528 -41.08 21.52 -13.88
N THR A 529 -40.33 21.54 -12.78
CA THR A 529 -39.54 22.72 -12.34
C THR A 529 -38.14 22.81 -12.96
N GLY A 530 -37.76 21.85 -13.80
CA GLY A 530 -36.53 21.84 -14.58
C GLY A 530 -36.72 22.38 -16.00
N ASN A 531 -35.66 22.36 -16.80
CA ASN A 531 -35.74 22.60 -18.25
C ASN A 531 -36.37 21.42 -18.99
N PHE A 532 -36.24 20.21 -18.44
CA PHE A 532 -36.77 18.97 -19.00
C PHE A 532 -37.34 18.09 -17.87
N THR A 533 -38.31 17.24 -18.21
CA THR A 533 -38.86 16.22 -17.29
C THR A 533 -38.16 14.87 -17.42
N THR A 534 -37.54 14.60 -18.56
CA THR A 534 -36.75 13.38 -18.84
C THR A 534 -35.26 13.68 -18.95
N ILE A 535 -34.44 12.65 -18.73
CA ILE A 535 -32.98 12.72 -18.87
C ILE A 535 -32.59 12.63 -20.35
N ASN A 536 -33.31 11.83 -21.14
CA ASN A 536 -33.05 11.71 -22.59
C ASN A 536 -33.22 13.03 -23.34
N ASP A 537 -34.20 13.88 -22.98
CA ASP A 537 -34.38 15.19 -23.62
C ASP A 537 -33.22 16.14 -23.29
N ALA A 538 -32.76 16.18 -22.04
CA ALA A 538 -31.63 17.02 -21.63
C ALA A 538 -30.30 16.57 -22.27
N VAL A 539 -30.07 15.25 -22.41
CA VAL A 539 -28.94 14.71 -23.17
C VAL A 539 -29.05 15.07 -24.65
N SER A 540 -30.27 15.04 -25.22
CA SER A 540 -30.52 15.43 -26.62
C SER A 540 -30.27 16.92 -26.86
N ALA A 541 -30.65 17.79 -25.92
CA ALA A 541 -30.43 19.24 -25.97
C ALA A 541 -28.99 19.69 -25.67
N ALA A 542 -28.18 18.88 -24.99
CA ALA A 542 -26.78 19.22 -24.69
C ALA A 542 -25.93 19.43 -25.97
N PRO A 543 -24.90 20.29 -25.97
CA PRO A 543 -24.03 20.50 -27.12
C PRO A 543 -23.27 19.23 -27.52
N THR A 544 -23.01 19.08 -28.82
CA THR A 544 -22.13 18.02 -29.35
C THR A 544 -20.69 18.48 -29.42
N SER A 545 -19.74 17.57 -29.16
CA SER A 545 -18.30 17.82 -29.19
C SER A 545 -17.85 19.00 -28.31
N SER A 546 -18.50 19.20 -27.16
CA SER A 546 -18.12 20.23 -26.21
C SER A 546 -16.72 19.98 -25.66
N VAL A 547 -15.88 21.02 -25.71
CA VAL A 547 -14.56 21.06 -25.06
C VAL A 547 -14.63 21.60 -23.62
N THR A 548 -15.80 22.09 -23.20
CA THR A 548 -16.05 22.57 -21.83
C THR A 548 -17.12 21.73 -21.12
N ARG A 549 -17.02 21.69 -19.80
CA ARG A 549 -17.91 20.95 -18.88
C ARG A 549 -19.37 21.40 -19.05
N PHE A 550 -20.27 20.46 -19.38
CA PHE A 550 -21.70 20.76 -19.54
C PHE A 550 -22.52 20.01 -18.47
N MET A 551 -22.98 20.75 -17.46
CA MET A 551 -23.60 20.20 -16.25
C MET A 551 -25.13 20.11 -16.38
N ILE A 552 -25.65 18.89 -16.28
CA ILE A 552 -27.07 18.54 -16.21
C ILE A 552 -27.37 18.13 -14.76
N TYR A 553 -28.09 18.97 -14.03
CA TYR A 553 -28.54 18.67 -12.67
C TYR A 553 -29.87 17.91 -12.72
N ILE A 554 -29.93 16.75 -12.08
CA ILE A 554 -31.07 15.83 -12.10
C ILE A 554 -31.61 15.77 -10.67
N LYS A 555 -32.70 16.50 -10.40
CA LYS A 555 -33.33 16.54 -9.07
C LYS A 555 -33.70 15.14 -8.57
N ARG A 556 -33.89 15.00 -7.26
CA ARG A 556 -34.45 13.78 -6.64
C ARG A 556 -35.71 13.31 -7.36
N GLY A 557 -35.84 11.99 -7.51
CA GLY A 557 -36.87 11.35 -8.32
C GLY A 557 -36.43 9.96 -8.77
N VAL A 558 -37.38 9.21 -9.33
CA VAL A 558 -37.12 7.87 -9.90
C VAL A 558 -37.44 7.91 -11.39
N TYR A 559 -36.39 8.00 -12.18
CA TYR A 559 -36.42 8.18 -13.63
C TYR A 559 -36.45 6.83 -14.31
N PHE A 560 -37.66 6.39 -14.72
CA PHE A 560 -37.88 5.12 -15.38
C PHE A 560 -37.52 5.19 -16.88
N GLU A 561 -36.22 5.34 -17.16
CA GLU A 561 -35.67 5.55 -18.49
C GLU A 561 -34.53 4.56 -18.80
N ASN A 562 -34.38 4.22 -20.09
CA ASN A 562 -33.09 3.81 -20.62
C ASN A 562 -32.45 5.03 -21.29
N VAL A 563 -31.24 5.43 -20.88
CA VAL A 563 -30.54 6.63 -21.37
C VAL A 563 -29.27 6.22 -22.12
N GLU A 564 -28.96 6.84 -23.26
CA GLU A 564 -27.68 6.66 -23.96
C GLU A 564 -26.97 8.02 -24.14
N ILE A 565 -25.70 8.12 -23.74
CA ILE A 565 -24.82 9.27 -24.02
C ILE A 565 -23.94 8.91 -25.24
N PRO A 566 -24.32 9.26 -26.49
CA PRO A 566 -23.58 8.87 -27.68
C PRO A 566 -22.19 9.53 -27.76
N LYS A 567 -21.30 8.97 -28.60
CA LYS A 567 -19.88 9.36 -28.68
C LYS A 567 -19.65 10.87 -28.96
N ASN A 568 -20.59 11.52 -29.63
CA ASN A 568 -20.54 12.95 -29.94
C ASN A 568 -21.03 13.88 -28.81
N LYS A 569 -21.42 13.36 -27.64
CA LYS A 569 -21.86 14.15 -26.46
C LYS A 569 -20.76 14.14 -25.40
N THR A 570 -19.69 14.89 -25.65
CA THR A 570 -18.50 14.97 -24.78
C THR A 570 -18.69 15.94 -23.62
N MET A 571 -17.88 15.79 -22.56
CA MET A 571 -17.80 16.67 -21.37
C MET A 571 -19.12 16.86 -20.59
N ILE A 572 -20.13 16.05 -20.85
CA ILE A 572 -21.38 15.99 -20.08
C ILE A 572 -21.08 15.66 -18.61
N MET A 573 -21.80 16.27 -17.67
CA MET A 573 -21.75 15.94 -16.24
C MET A 573 -23.16 15.86 -15.66
N PHE A 574 -23.55 14.68 -15.18
CA PHE A 574 -24.74 14.49 -14.36
C PHE A 574 -24.43 14.85 -12.90
N VAL A 575 -25.34 15.55 -12.23
CA VAL A 575 -25.28 15.80 -10.78
C VAL A 575 -26.66 15.52 -10.18
N GLY A 576 -26.76 14.71 -9.14
CA GLY A 576 -28.01 14.41 -8.44
C GLY A 576 -28.11 15.05 -7.04
N ASP A 577 -29.20 14.73 -6.34
CA ASP A 577 -29.51 15.17 -4.97
C ASP A 577 -28.86 14.29 -3.87
N GLY A 578 -28.14 13.24 -4.27
CA GLY A 578 -27.50 12.23 -3.43
C GLY A 578 -27.87 10.79 -3.81
N ILE A 579 -27.05 9.83 -3.33
CA ILE A 579 -27.34 8.39 -3.39
C ILE A 579 -28.75 8.10 -2.87
N GLY A 580 -29.51 7.27 -3.59
CA GLY A 580 -30.89 6.89 -3.24
C GLY A 580 -31.92 8.02 -3.35
N ARG A 581 -31.52 9.26 -3.69
CA ARG A 581 -32.42 10.41 -3.85
C ARG A 581 -32.72 10.70 -5.31
N THR A 582 -31.69 10.79 -6.15
CA THR A 582 -31.85 10.76 -7.61
C THR A 582 -31.54 9.35 -8.08
N VAL A 583 -32.49 8.70 -8.77
CA VAL A 583 -32.40 7.28 -9.15
C VAL A 583 -32.83 7.09 -10.60
N ILE A 584 -31.94 6.60 -11.46
CA ILE A 584 -32.27 6.21 -12.85
C ILE A 584 -32.49 4.69 -12.90
N LYS A 585 -33.63 4.21 -13.41
CA LYS A 585 -34.09 2.83 -13.13
C LYS A 585 -34.80 2.15 -14.31
N ALA A 586 -34.29 1.00 -14.76
CA ALA A 586 -34.93 0.16 -15.79
C ALA A 586 -34.83 -1.34 -15.45
N ASN A 587 -35.34 -2.22 -16.32
CA ASN A 587 -35.41 -3.66 -16.08
C ASN A 587 -35.14 -4.52 -17.34
N ARG A 588 -34.42 -3.97 -18.34
CA ARG A 588 -34.02 -4.77 -19.50
C ARG A 588 -33.07 -5.88 -19.06
N ARG A 589 -33.24 -7.06 -19.65
CA ARG A 589 -32.42 -8.24 -19.39
C ARG A 589 -32.18 -9.04 -20.67
N LYS A 590 -31.18 -9.92 -20.65
CA LYS A 590 -30.83 -10.78 -21.78
C LYS A 590 -31.99 -11.72 -22.14
N GLY A 591 -32.07 -12.03 -23.43
CA GLY A 591 -33.15 -12.83 -24.03
C GLY A 591 -32.95 -12.76 -25.54
N ASN A 592 -33.88 -12.12 -26.25
CA ASN A 592 -33.65 -11.70 -27.63
C ASN A 592 -32.64 -10.53 -27.74
N LEU A 593 -32.31 -9.87 -26.62
CA LEU A 593 -31.28 -8.82 -26.52
C LEU A 593 -29.94 -9.40 -26.06
N GLY A 594 -28.84 -8.87 -26.61
CA GLY A 594 -27.50 -9.07 -26.07
C GLY A 594 -27.25 -8.17 -24.85
N THR A 595 -26.43 -8.63 -23.89
CA THR A 595 -26.16 -7.94 -22.61
C THR A 595 -25.88 -6.43 -22.77
N PHE A 596 -25.09 -6.05 -23.78
CA PHE A 596 -24.74 -4.64 -24.10
C PHE A 596 -25.95 -3.70 -24.23
N GLN A 597 -27.12 -4.22 -24.65
CA GLN A 597 -28.36 -3.48 -24.89
C GLN A 597 -29.27 -3.39 -23.64
N THR A 598 -28.89 -4.05 -22.55
CA THR A 598 -29.70 -4.15 -21.31
C THR A 598 -29.50 -2.99 -20.34
N ALA A 599 -28.49 -2.14 -20.55
CA ALA A 599 -28.12 -1.05 -19.65
C ALA A 599 -29.26 -0.06 -19.39
N THR A 600 -29.53 0.25 -18.12
CA THR A 600 -30.36 1.40 -17.72
C THR A 600 -29.73 2.71 -18.20
N VAL A 601 -28.42 2.89 -18.05
CA VAL A 601 -27.69 4.02 -18.65
C VAL A 601 -26.46 3.52 -19.43
N GLY A 602 -26.34 3.89 -20.69
CA GLY A 602 -25.20 3.57 -21.56
C GLY A 602 -24.39 4.81 -21.93
N VAL A 603 -23.09 4.85 -21.65
CA VAL A 603 -22.22 6.03 -21.88
C VAL A 603 -21.18 5.72 -22.95
N LYS A 604 -20.95 6.66 -23.88
CA LYS A 604 -19.90 6.60 -24.93
C LYS A 604 -19.21 7.94 -25.21
N GLY A 605 -19.83 9.06 -24.86
CA GLY A 605 -19.26 10.40 -25.06
C GLY A 605 -18.14 10.70 -24.06
N GLU A 606 -16.95 11.01 -24.58
CA GLU A 606 -15.72 11.22 -23.78
C GLU A 606 -15.86 12.30 -22.71
N GLY A 607 -15.17 12.12 -21.58
CA GLY A 607 -15.14 13.11 -20.51
C GLY A 607 -16.37 13.08 -19.60
N PHE A 608 -17.27 12.10 -19.74
CA PHE A 608 -18.53 12.05 -18.99
C PHE A 608 -18.33 12.02 -17.48
N ILE A 609 -19.08 12.82 -16.71
CA ILE A 609 -19.10 12.74 -15.25
C ILE A 609 -20.50 12.37 -14.74
N ALA A 610 -20.58 11.61 -13.64
CA ALA A 610 -21.77 11.57 -12.78
C ALA A 610 -21.40 11.86 -11.31
N LYS A 611 -22.30 12.53 -10.58
CA LYS A 611 -22.12 12.84 -9.17
C LYS A 611 -23.43 12.72 -8.39
N ASP A 612 -23.40 12.20 -7.16
CA ASP A 612 -24.51 12.23 -6.20
C ASP A 612 -25.82 11.55 -6.73
N ILE A 613 -25.74 10.36 -7.36
CA ILE A 613 -26.86 9.73 -8.13
C ILE A 613 -26.86 8.18 -8.24
N SER A 614 -27.99 7.51 -8.01
CA SER A 614 -28.16 6.05 -8.21
C SER A 614 -28.54 5.66 -9.66
N PHE A 615 -28.08 4.49 -10.10
CA PHE A 615 -28.40 3.80 -11.34
C PHE A 615 -28.85 2.36 -11.00
N VAL A 616 -29.99 1.90 -11.53
CA VAL A 616 -30.63 0.68 -11.03
C VAL A 616 -31.13 -0.21 -12.18
N ASN A 617 -30.89 -1.51 -12.09
CA ASN A 617 -31.59 -2.52 -12.90
C ASN A 617 -32.36 -3.50 -12.01
N PHE A 618 -33.69 -3.49 -12.09
CA PHE A 618 -34.57 -4.28 -11.22
C PHE A 618 -35.14 -5.55 -11.87
N ALA A 619 -34.50 -6.08 -12.91
CA ALA A 619 -34.96 -7.27 -13.65
C ALA A 619 -35.02 -8.59 -12.84
N GLY A 620 -34.36 -8.64 -11.68
CA GLY A 620 -34.26 -9.82 -10.81
C GLY A 620 -32.96 -10.63 -10.98
N PRO A 621 -32.79 -11.73 -10.23
CA PRO A 621 -31.52 -12.45 -10.09
C PRO A 621 -31.02 -13.24 -11.32
N SER A 622 -31.81 -13.33 -12.40
CA SER A 622 -31.37 -13.90 -13.68
C SER A 622 -32.40 -13.60 -14.79
N PRO A 623 -32.01 -13.53 -16.08
CA PRO A 623 -30.65 -13.47 -16.62
C PRO A 623 -30.03 -12.06 -16.55
N GLN A 624 -28.84 -11.92 -17.13
CA GLN A 624 -28.01 -10.70 -17.21
C GLN A 624 -28.81 -9.40 -17.46
N ALA A 625 -28.64 -8.38 -16.62
CA ALA A 625 -29.44 -7.16 -16.60
C ALA A 625 -28.66 -5.94 -16.05
N VAL A 626 -28.08 -5.15 -16.96
CA VAL A 626 -27.13 -4.07 -16.63
C VAL A 626 -27.81 -2.80 -16.12
N ALA A 627 -27.26 -2.18 -15.06
CA ALA A 627 -27.64 -0.85 -14.56
C ALA A 627 -26.86 0.27 -15.29
N LEU A 628 -25.53 0.30 -15.20
CA LEU A 628 -24.70 1.20 -16.03
C LEU A 628 -23.88 0.39 -17.03
N ARG A 629 -23.75 0.88 -18.27
CA ARG A 629 -22.68 0.49 -19.19
C ARG A 629 -21.87 1.72 -19.60
N SER A 630 -20.67 1.92 -19.05
CA SER A 630 -19.76 2.93 -19.59
C SER A 630 -18.81 2.32 -20.63
N GLY A 631 -18.72 2.97 -21.78
CA GLY A 631 -17.72 2.78 -22.84
C GLY A 631 -16.99 4.09 -23.18
N SER A 632 -17.09 5.10 -22.31
CA SER A 632 -16.49 6.41 -22.48
C SER A 632 -15.02 6.41 -22.10
N ASP A 633 -14.19 7.15 -22.84
CA ASP A 633 -12.86 7.55 -22.38
C ASP A 633 -12.98 8.72 -21.39
N HIS A 634 -12.00 8.86 -20.50
CA HIS A 634 -11.91 9.89 -19.45
C HIS A 634 -13.23 10.14 -18.67
N SER A 635 -13.96 9.10 -18.26
CA SER A 635 -15.26 9.23 -17.56
C SER A 635 -15.19 9.06 -16.03
N ALA A 636 -15.79 9.96 -15.23
CA ALA A 636 -15.69 9.94 -13.77
C ALA A 636 -17.03 9.91 -13.01
N PHE A 637 -17.07 9.25 -11.85
CA PHE A 637 -18.24 9.05 -11.01
C PHE A 637 -17.87 9.40 -9.55
N TYR A 638 -18.84 9.91 -8.79
CA TYR A 638 -18.68 10.34 -7.39
C TYR A 638 -20.02 10.23 -6.63
N ARG A 639 -20.11 9.55 -5.50
CA ARG A 639 -21.32 9.33 -4.69
C ARG A 639 -22.50 8.87 -5.52
N CYS A 640 -22.28 7.88 -6.36
CA CYS A 640 -23.33 7.24 -7.14
C CYS A 640 -23.89 6.01 -6.42
N SER A 641 -24.74 5.21 -7.04
CA SER A 641 -24.95 3.83 -6.58
C SER A 641 -25.34 3.00 -7.78
N PHE A 642 -24.98 1.72 -7.81
CA PHE A 642 -25.32 0.84 -8.93
C PHE A 642 -25.95 -0.44 -8.39
N GLU A 643 -27.26 -0.57 -8.59
CA GLU A 643 -28.08 -1.56 -7.88
C GLU A 643 -28.67 -2.55 -8.87
N GLY A 644 -28.34 -3.83 -8.72
CA GLY A 644 -28.85 -4.88 -9.60
C GLY A 644 -28.74 -6.28 -8.99
N TYR A 645 -28.50 -7.27 -9.86
CA TYR A 645 -28.30 -8.66 -9.48
C TYR A 645 -27.29 -9.38 -10.39
N GLN A 646 -27.60 -9.56 -11.68
CA GLN A 646 -26.68 -10.19 -12.64
C GLN A 646 -26.21 -9.15 -13.68
N ASP A 647 -24.89 -9.05 -13.89
CA ASP A 647 -24.24 -8.04 -14.75
C ASP A 647 -24.60 -6.57 -14.38
N THR A 648 -24.84 -6.24 -13.09
CA THR A 648 -25.19 -4.88 -12.60
C THR A 648 -24.39 -3.75 -13.27
N LEU A 649 -23.09 -3.86 -13.45
CA LEU A 649 -22.27 -2.81 -14.06
C LEU A 649 -21.41 -3.36 -15.21
N TYR A 650 -21.57 -2.83 -16.42
CA TYR A 650 -20.80 -3.23 -17.59
C TYR A 650 -19.76 -2.17 -17.95
N VAL A 651 -18.54 -2.33 -17.45
CA VAL A 651 -17.42 -1.47 -17.81
C VAL A 651 -16.80 -1.91 -19.14
N TYR A 652 -17.38 -1.41 -20.22
CA TYR A 652 -17.22 -1.92 -21.58
C TYR A 652 -15.87 -1.53 -22.24
N SER A 653 -15.54 -0.24 -22.30
CA SER A 653 -14.32 0.29 -22.96
C SER A 653 -13.90 1.66 -22.43
N GLY A 654 -12.69 2.11 -22.76
CA GLY A 654 -12.21 3.47 -22.46
C GLY A 654 -11.87 3.70 -20.99
N LYS A 655 -11.21 4.82 -20.70
CA LYS A 655 -10.78 5.24 -19.38
C LYS A 655 -11.95 5.72 -18.54
N GLN A 656 -12.09 5.18 -17.34
CA GLN A 656 -13.22 5.51 -16.46
C GLN A 656 -12.81 5.50 -14.99
N PHE A 657 -13.69 5.94 -14.09
CA PHE A 657 -13.23 6.33 -12.77
C PHE A 657 -14.32 6.59 -11.71
N TYR A 658 -14.38 5.94 -10.54
CA TYR A 658 -15.59 6.04 -9.68
C TYR A 658 -15.27 6.50 -8.24
N ARG A 659 -16.19 6.70 -7.28
CA ARG A 659 -15.88 7.25 -5.90
C ARG A 659 -17.06 7.38 -4.97
N GLU A 660 -16.98 7.03 -3.67
CA GLU A 660 -18.05 7.24 -2.63
C GLU A 660 -19.46 6.78 -2.98
N CYS A 661 -19.59 5.94 -4.01
CA CYS A 661 -20.82 5.27 -4.41
C CYS A 661 -21.16 4.09 -3.49
N ASP A 662 -22.08 3.22 -3.92
CA ASP A 662 -22.18 1.84 -3.45
C ASP A 662 -22.59 0.91 -4.63
N ILE A 663 -22.21 -0.36 -4.69
CA ILE A 663 -22.71 -1.32 -5.71
C ILE A 663 -23.24 -2.61 -5.09
N TYR A 664 -24.35 -3.08 -5.65
CA TYR A 664 -25.15 -4.19 -5.14
C TYR A 664 -25.39 -5.22 -6.25
N GLY A 665 -25.18 -6.50 -5.96
CA GLY A 665 -25.41 -7.56 -6.93
C GLY A 665 -25.28 -8.98 -6.40
N THR A 666 -25.27 -9.93 -7.34
CA THR A 666 -25.24 -11.38 -7.08
C THR A 666 -24.34 -12.17 -8.01
N VAL A 667 -24.45 -12.10 -9.35
CA VAL A 667 -23.73 -13.00 -10.27
C VAL A 667 -23.07 -12.21 -11.39
N ASP A 668 -21.78 -12.44 -11.65
CA ASP A 668 -20.99 -11.71 -12.65
C ASP A 668 -21.23 -10.20 -12.53
N PHE A 669 -21.50 -9.70 -11.31
CA PHE A 669 -22.36 -8.53 -11.18
C PHE A 669 -21.70 -7.25 -11.64
N ILE A 670 -20.41 -7.32 -11.95
CA ILE A 670 -19.79 -6.39 -12.86
C ILE A 670 -18.84 -7.12 -13.83
N CYS A 671 -18.82 -6.63 -15.06
CA CYS A 671 -18.14 -7.29 -16.17
C CYS A 671 -17.61 -6.30 -17.22
N GLY A 672 -16.73 -6.76 -18.11
CA GLY A 672 -16.36 -6.01 -19.32
C GLY A 672 -14.88 -6.01 -19.68
N ASN A 673 -14.41 -4.95 -20.34
CA ASN A 673 -13.03 -4.80 -20.84
C ASN A 673 -12.56 -3.34 -20.94
N ALA A 674 -12.95 -2.51 -19.97
CA ALA A 674 -12.60 -1.09 -19.96
C ALA A 674 -11.22 -0.79 -19.34
N ALA A 675 -10.86 0.49 -19.40
CA ALA A 675 -9.62 1.07 -18.94
C ALA A 675 -9.81 1.95 -17.67
N VAL A 676 -10.59 1.50 -16.70
CA VAL A 676 -11.14 2.24 -15.54
C VAL A 676 -10.28 2.22 -14.25
N VAL A 677 -10.69 2.84 -13.13
CA VAL A 677 -10.18 2.70 -11.73
C VAL A 677 -11.31 2.97 -10.70
N PHE A 678 -11.34 2.29 -9.54
CA PHE A 678 -12.44 2.37 -8.54
C PHE A 678 -11.93 2.48 -7.10
N GLN A 679 -12.58 3.34 -6.30
CA GLN A 679 -12.14 4.68 -5.91
C GLN A 679 -12.99 5.47 -4.82
N ASN A 680 -13.46 4.86 -3.70
CA ASN A 680 -14.23 5.18 -2.44
C ASN A 680 -15.69 4.67 -2.10
N CYS A 681 -16.26 3.55 -2.62
CA CYS A 681 -17.69 3.18 -2.74
C CYS A 681 -18.18 1.75 -2.24
N SER A 682 -18.99 1.55 -1.20
CA SER A 682 -19.14 0.18 -0.61
C SER A 682 -19.91 -0.89 -1.43
N LEU A 683 -19.67 -2.18 -1.17
CA LEU A 683 -20.41 -3.33 -1.71
C LEU A 683 -21.30 -4.00 -0.71
N TYR A 684 -22.34 -4.56 -1.30
CA TYR A 684 -23.26 -5.42 -0.60
C TYR A 684 -23.60 -6.61 -1.50
N ALA A 685 -22.98 -7.76 -1.23
CA ALA A 685 -23.41 -9.02 -1.83
C ALA A 685 -24.84 -9.32 -1.36
N ARG A 686 -25.73 -9.54 -2.32
CA ARG A 686 -27.15 -9.77 -2.05
C ARG A 686 -27.49 -11.25 -2.08
N LYS A 687 -28.62 -11.60 -1.48
CA LYS A 687 -29.17 -12.95 -1.51
C LYS A 687 -29.52 -13.38 -2.95
N PRO A 688 -28.90 -14.45 -3.50
CA PRO A 688 -29.21 -14.96 -4.83
C PRO A 688 -30.36 -16.00 -4.77
N ASN A 689 -30.65 -16.69 -5.88
CA ASN A 689 -31.54 -17.85 -5.84
C ASN A 689 -30.86 -19.05 -5.13
N PRO A 690 -31.61 -20.00 -4.54
CA PRO A 690 -31.05 -21.23 -3.99
C PRO A 690 -30.17 -21.98 -4.99
N GLY A 691 -28.98 -22.41 -4.55
CA GLY A 691 -27.99 -23.10 -5.39
C GLY A 691 -27.22 -22.20 -6.37
N GLN A 692 -27.55 -20.91 -6.50
CA GLN A 692 -26.63 -19.96 -7.12
C GLN A 692 -25.53 -19.58 -6.14
N LYS A 693 -24.32 -19.44 -6.68
CA LYS A 693 -23.17 -18.84 -6.02
C LYS A 693 -23.19 -17.33 -6.29
N ILE A 694 -22.82 -16.51 -5.30
CA ILE A 694 -22.53 -15.10 -5.55
C ILE A 694 -21.19 -15.04 -6.30
N VAL A 695 -21.10 -14.17 -7.30
CA VAL A 695 -19.92 -13.90 -8.14
C VAL A 695 -19.85 -12.40 -8.36
N TYR A 696 -18.81 -11.76 -7.82
CA TYR A 696 -18.62 -10.32 -7.97
C TYR A 696 -18.07 -9.97 -9.39
N THR A 697 -16.92 -10.50 -9.86
CA THR A 697 -16.40 -10.25 -11.23
C THR A 697 -16.73 -11.26 -12.33
N ALA A 698 -16.84 -10.73 -13.57
CA ALA A 698 -16.53 -11.47 -14.80
C ALA A 698 -15.85 -10.59 -15.89
N GLN A 699 -14.52 -10.44 -15.85
CA GLN A 699 -13.79 -9.63 -16.86
C GLN A 699 -13.45 -10.41 -18.14
N SER A 700 -13.35 -9.72 -19.29
CA SER A 700 -13.31 -10.29 -20.66
C SER A 700 -12.13 -9.94 -21.58
N ARG A 701 -10.91 -9.69 -21.10
CA ARG A 701 -9.74 -9.42 -21.95
C ARG A 701 -9.27 -10.67 -22.70
N THR A 702 -8.70 -10.47 -23.90
CA THR A 702 -8.44 -11.51 -24.91
C THR A 702 -7.00 -11.62 -25.42
N CYS A 703 -6.08 -10.71 -25.04
CA CYS A 703 -4.66 -10.80 -25.38
C CYS A 703 -3.77 -10.15 -24.30
N SER A 704 -2.59 -10.71 -24.04
CA SER A 704 -1.56 -10.23 -23.10
C SER A 704 -1.18 -8.75 -23.29
N ASN A 705 -1.28 -8.24 -24.51
CA ASN A 705 -0.81 -6.90 -24.88
C ASN A 705 -1.90 -5.82 -24.75
N GLN A 706 -3.16 -6.19 -24.48
CA GLN A 706 -4.25 -5.22 -24.32
C GLN A 706 -4.19 -4.55 -22.94
N SER A 707 -4.13 -3.21 -22.88
CA SER A 707 -4.19 -2.44 -21.64
C SER A 707 -5.63 -2.22 -21.11
N THR A 708 -6.33 -3.26 -20.65
CA THR A 708 -7.78 -3.26 -20.26
C THR A 708 -8.13 -4.31 -19.18
N GLY A 709 -9.01 -4.06 -18.20
CA GLY A 709 -9.27 -4.96 -17.03
C GLY A 709 -10.24 -4.46 -15.96
N ILE A 710 -10.07 -4.80 -14.65
CA ILE A 710 -10.86 -4.32 -13.46
C ILE A 710 -10.13 -4.05 -12.04
N SER A 711 -9.55 -2.84 -11.71
CA SER A 711 -8.68 -2.23 -10.60
C SER A 711 -9.26 -1.34 -9.43
N MET A 712 -9.69 -1.94 -8.33
CA MET A 712 -10.34 -1.31 -7.17
C MET A 712 -9.53 -1.15 -5.92
N ILE A 713 -9.73 -0.10 -5.11
CA ILE A 713 -8.66 0.30 -4.21
C ILE A 713 -9.18 0.69 -2.79
N LYS A 714 -8.42 0.69 -1.68
CA LYS A 714 -8.88 0.87 -0.25
C LYS A 714 -10.41 0.64 0.08
N CYS A 715 -11.07 -0.47 -0.35
CA CYS A 715 -12.53 -0.69 -0.61
C CYS A 715 -13.61 -0.91 0.54
N ARG A 716 -14.88 -1.40 0.38
CA ARG A 716 -15.75 -1.99 1.48
C ARG A 716 -16.69 -3.18 1.09
N PHE A 717 -16.46 -4.44 1.50
CA PHE A 717 -17.30 -5.62 1.18
C PHE A 717 -18.07 -6.12 2.37
N LEU A 718 -19.38 -6.14 2.20
CA LEU A 718 -20.29 -6.49 3.27
C LEU A 718 -21.35 -7.44 2.71
N ALA A 719 -21.96 -8.23 3.58
CA ALA A 719 -23.22 -8.87 3.26
C ALA A 719 -24.30 -7.80 3.25
N ALA A 720 -25.14 -7.77 2.21
CA ALA A 720 -26.33 -6.95 2.23
C ALA A 720 -27.26 -7.39 3.38
N PRO A 721 -28.13 -6.49 3.90
CA PRO A 721 -29.11 -6.86 4.92
C PRO A 721 -30.03 -8.03 4.55
N ASP A 722 -30.23 -8.31 3.25
CA ASP A 722 -31.01 -9.47 2.78
C ASP A 722 -30.22 -10.80 2.79
N LEU A 723 -28.89 -10.74 2.88
CA LEU A 723 -27.99 -11.89 2.93
C LEU A 723 -27.53 -12.22 4.35
N ILE A 724 -27.25 -11.23 5.22
CA ILE A 724 -26.73 -11.43 6.59
C ILE A 724 -27.44 -12.56 7.36
N PRO A 725 -28.80 -12.65 7.42
CA PRO A 725 -29.49 -13.67 8.23
C PRO A 725 -29.37 -15.10 7.67
N VAL A 726 -28.87 -15.27 6.45
CA VAL A 726 -28.77 -16.54 5.72
C VAL A 726 -27.39 -16.74 5.09
N LYS A 727 -26.37 -15.98 5.51
CA LYS A 727 -25.04 -15.98 4.86
C LYS A 727 -24.39 -17.37 4.83
N GLY A 728 -24.51 -18.13 5.93
CA GLY A 728 -24.06 -19.54 6.00
C GLY A 728 -24.88 -20.55 5.17
N SER A 729 -25.79 -20.10 4.31
CA SER A 729 -26.54 -20.93 3.34
C SER A 729 -26.19 -20.63 1.88
N PHE A 730 -25.29 -19.68 1.62
CA PHE A 730 -24.88 -19.30 0.27
C PHE A 730 -23.37 -19.21 0.18
N GLU A 731 -22.82 -19.67 -0.93
CA GLU A 731 -21.42 -19.50 -1.23
C GLU A 731 -21.24 -18.23 -2.07
N ALA A 732 -20.37 -17.33 -1.65
CA ALA A 732 -19.87 -16.25 -2.49
C ALA A 732 -18.47 -16.56 -3.01
N TYR A 733 -18.14 -15.94 -4.14
CA TYR A 733 -16.88 -15.97 -4.88
C TYR A 733 -16.76 -14.61 -5.55
N LEU A 734 -15.57 -14.08 -5.81
CA LEU A 734 -15.46 -12.66 -6.21
C LEU A 734 -14.79 -12.48 -7.58
N GLY A 735 -14.52 -13.62 -8.21
CA GLY A 735 -14.56 -13.72 -9.66
C GLY A 735 -14.71 -15.11 -10.25
N ARG A 736 -15.12 -15.10 -11.53
CA ARG A 736 -14.76 -16.14 -12.50
C ARG A 736 -14.35 -15.53 -13.85
N PRO A 737 -13.24 -15.97 -14.46
CA PRO A 737 -12.64 -15.25 -15.58
C PRO A 737 -13.25 -15.65 -16.93
N TRP A 738 -13.90 -14.70 -17.58
CA TRP A 738 -14.70 -14.97 -18.78
C TRP A 738 -13.86 -15.21 -20.05
N LYS A 739 -12.51 -15.07 -20.03
CA LYS A 739 -11.64 -15.16 -21.23
C LYS A 739 -10.19 -15.62 -20.95
N ASN A 740 -9.55 -16.20 -21.98
CA ASN A 740 -8.17 -16.70 -21.99
C ASN A 740 -7.07 -15.61 -21.95
N PHE A 741 -7.42 -14.34 -21.74
CA PHE A 741 -6.47 -13.36 -21.20
C PHE A 741 -7.24 -12.38 -20.33
N SER A 742 -8.27 -12.84 -19.61
CA SER A 742 -9.10 -11.99 -18.77
C SER A 742 -8.26 -11.25 -17.74
N ARG A 743 -8.86 -10.27 -17.08
CA ARG A 743 -8.11 -9.17 -16.50
C ARG A 743 -8.83 -8.51 -15.30
N THR A 744 -8.89 -9.21 -14.19
CA THR A 744 -9.40 -8.76 -12.89
C THR A 744 -8.35 -9.06 -11.83
N ILE A 745 -8.45 -8.37 -10.71
CA ILE A 745 -7.97 -8.75 -9.40
C ILE A 745 -8.95 -8.10 -8.36
N ILE A 746 -8.54 -7.67 -7.13
CA ILE A 746 -9.25 -6.77 -6.12
C ILE A 746 -8.31 -5.91 -5.06
N MET A 747 -8.01 -4.54 -4.96
CA MET A 747 -6.95 -3.75 -4.08
C MET A 747 -7.35 -2.91 -2.74
N LYS A 748 -6.56 -2.93 -1.64
CA LYS A 748 -6.69 -2.59 -0.14
C LYS A 748 -8.02 -2.86 0.61
N SER A 749 -8.33 -3.86 1.52
CA SER A 749 -9.64 -4.18 2.26
C SER A 749 -10.17 -5.50 3.03
N PHE A 750 -11.28 -5.38 3.81
CA PHE A 750 -12.24 -6.26 4.60
C PHE A 750 -13.50 -6.91 3.96
N ILE A 751 -13.45 -8.05 3.28
CA ILE A 751 -14.62 -8.91 2.99
C ILE A 751 -15.09 -9.68 4.20
N ASP A 752 -16.16 -9.18 4.80
CA ASP A 752 -16.79 -9.84 5.95
C ASP A 752 -16.98 -11.37 5.76
N ASP A 753 -17.18 -12.10 6.84
CA ASP A 753 -17.18 -13.58 6.93
C ASP A 753 -18.16 -14.34 6.00
N LEU A 754 -18.95 -13.64 5.18
CA LEU A 754 -20.00 -14.17 4.33
C LEU A 754 -19.51 -14.95 3.10
N VAL A 755 -18.22 -14.84 2.76
CA VAL A 755 -17.66 -15.39 1.53
C VAL A 755 -16.82 -16.64 1.81
N VAL A 756 -16.67 -17.57 0.85
CA VAL A 756 -16.17 -18.93 1.13
C VAL A 756 -14.66 -19.16 0.94
N PRO A 757 -14.05 -20.02 1.79
CA PRO A 757 -12.69 -20.54 1.60
C PRO A 757 -12.39 -21.41 0.35
N ALA A 758 -12.99 -21.11 -0.79
CA ALA A 758 -12.48 -21.41 -2.13
C ALA A 758 -12.05 -20.13 -2.88
N GLY A 759 -12.43 -18.94 -2.40
CA GLY A 759 -12.14 -17.68 -3.07
C GLY A 759 -12.89 -17.58 -4.36
N TRP A 760 -12.12 -17.75 -5.42
CA TRP A 760 -12.52 -17.61 -6.81
C TRP A 760 -13.23 -18.86 -7.33
N LEU A 761 -14.04 -18.69 -8.38
CA LEU A 761 -14.77 -19.78 -9.01
C LEU A 761 -14.18 -20.13 -10.38
N GLU A 762 -14.09 -21.43 -10.66
CA GLU A 762 -13.79 -21.94 -12.00
C GLU A 762 -14.75 -21.36 -13.03
N TRP A 763 -14.20 -20.85 -14.15
CA TRP A 763 -15.03 -20.70 -15.35
C TRP A 763 -15.41 -22.08 -15.91
N ASN A 764 -14.43 -23.00 -16.01
CA ASN A 764 -14.63 -24.41 -16.35
C ASN A 764 -13.33 -25.24 -16.19
N GLY A 765 -13.18 -26.01 -15.10
CA GLY A 765 -12.18 -27.09 -15.00
C GLY A 765 -10.77 -26.69 -15.46
N SER A 766 -10.24 -27.41 -16.48
CA SER A 766 -8.89 -27.14 -17.02
C SER A 766 -8.80 -26.11 -18.18
N PHE A 767 -9.83 -25.29 -18.44
CA PHE A 767 -9.72 -24.17 -19.40
C PHE A 767 -8.67 -23.18 -18.92
N ALA A 768 -7.75 -22.71 -19.77
CA ALA A 768 -6.87 -21.58 -19.47
C ALA A 768 -6.18 -21.65 -18.09
N LEU A 769 -5.56 -22.80 -17.78
CA LEU A 769 -4.82 -23.06 -16.53
C LEU A 769 -3.54 -22.31 -16.54
N GLU A 770 -2.48 -22.82 -17.18
CA GLU A 770 -1.14 -22.24 -17.39
C GLU A 770 -1.12 -20.78 -17.85
N THR A 771 -2.30 -20.21 -17.97
CA THR A 771 -2.60 -18.85 -18.20
C THR A 771 -3.54 -18.21 -17.08
N LEU A 772 -3.23 -17.30 -16.06
CA LEU A 772 -3.83 -15.94 -15.59
C LEU A 772 -3.04 -14.66 -14.91
N HIS A 773 -3.62 -13.53 -14.34
CA HIS A 773 -3.41 -12.67 -13.05
C HIS A 773 -4.55 -12.06 -12.04
N TYR A 774 -5.31 -12.75 -11.14
CA TYR A 774 -6.12 -12.35 -9.95
C TYR A 774 -5.20 -12.72 -8.77
N GLY A 775 -4.85 -11.88 -7.80
CA GLY A 775 -3.54 -11.97 -7.22
C GLY A 775 -3.19 -10.76 -6.36
N GLU A 776 -2.79 -10.94 -5.12
CA GLU A 776 -3.47 -10.24 -4.03
C GLU A 776 -2.47 -9.73 -2.96
N TYR A 777 -2.82 -8.81 -2.07
CA TYR A 777 -1.92 -8.25 -1.03
C TYR A 777 -2.76 -7.71 0.16
N MET A 778 -2.34 -7.69 1.45
CA MET A 778 -2.73 -6.96 2.72
C MET A 778 -4.19 -6.74 3.18
N ASN A 779 -4.88 -7.67 3.87
CA ASN A 779 -6.35 -7.51 4.16
C ASN A 779 -6.98 -8.15 5.36
N GLU A 780 -7.91 -7.45 6.00
CA GLU A 780 -8.48 -7.74 7.31
C GLU A 780 -9.94 -7.97 7.37
N GLY A 781 -10.31 -8.79 8.34
CA GLY A 781 -11.63 -8.88 8.89
C GLY A 781 -11.75 -10.26 9.49
N PRO A 782 -12.97 -10.79 9.62
CA PRO A 782 -13.13 -12.16 10.06
C PRO A 782 -12.86 -13.18 8.94
N GLY A 783 -12.97 -12.81 7.66
CA GLY A 783 -12.73 -13.77 6.59
C GLY A 783 -11.29 -14.32 6.58
N SER A 784 -10.31 -13.43 6.68
CA SER A 784 -8.89 -13.41 6.28
C SER A 784 -8.25 -14.52 5.42
N ASN A 785 -8.55 -15.80 5.59
CA ASN A 785 -7.81 -16.94 5.02
C ASN A 785 -8.15 -17.45 3.57
N ILE A 786 -7.19 -17.56 2.61
CA ILE A 786 -6.85 -18.86 1.94
C ILE A 786 -6.77 -19.83 3.11
N THR A 787 -5.55 -19.97 3.62
CA THR A 787 -4.99 -21.22 4.13
C THR A 787 -5.32 -22.49 3.29
N ASN A 788 -6.59 -22.70 2.97
CA ASN A 788 -7.28 -23.83 2.39
C ASN A 788 -7.67 -23.63 0.91
N ARG A 789 -6.76 -23.78 -0.05
CA ARG A 789 -7.16 -23.60 -1.47
C ARG A 789 -6.65 -24.64 -2.43
N VAL A 790 -7.54 -24.87 -3.40
CA VAL A 790 -7.40 -24.57 -4.84
C VAL A 790 -5.93 -24.38 -5.30
N LYS A 791 -5.44 -25.11 -6.36
CA LYS A 791 -4.05 -25.06 -6.95
C LYS A 791 -3.96 -25.15 -8.53
N TRP A 792 -3.89 -24.01 -9.29
CA TRP A 792 -4.12 -23.64 -10.79
C TRP A 792 -2.50 -23.37 -11.09
N PRO A 793 -1.73 -23.69 -12.20
CA PRO A 793 -0.18 -23.61 -12.38
C PRO A 793 0.91 -22.40 -12.23
N GLY A 794 1.02 -21.18 -12.92
CA GLY A 794 1.81 -19.83 -12.59
C GLY A 794 1.44 -18.41 -11.72
N TYR A 795 0.21 -17.89 -11.27
CA TYR A 795 -0.55 -17.39 -9.96
C TYR A 795 0.10 -17.02 -8.65
N ARG A 796 -0.26 -15.81 -8.40
CA ARG A 796 0.35 -14.84 -7.60
C ARG A 796 -0.77 -14.45 -6.63
N PRO A 797 -1.26 -15.31 -5.67
CA PRO A 797 -2.07 -14.80 -4.58
C PRO A 797 -1.30 -13.71 -3.88
N ILE A 798 0.03 -13.69 -4.05
CA ILE A 798 0.83 -12.48 -4.14
C ILE A 798 0.97 -12.01 -5.60
N LEU A 799 0.30 -10.92 -6.01
CA LEU A 799 1.00 -9.77 -6.75
C LEU A 799 2.76 -7.69 -5.40
N ASN A 800 4.06 -7.33 -5.70
CA ASN A 800 5.15 -6.87 -4.82
C ASN A 800 5.62 -5.51 -5.29
N GLU A 801 6.06 -4.57 -4.43
CA GLU A 801 6.10 -3.12 -4.79
C GLU A 801 6.94 -2.80 -6.06
N THR A 802 7.69 -3.81 -6.54
CA THR A 802 8.05 -4.10 -7.95
C THR A 802 6.91 -4.16 -9.01
N GLU A 803 5.97 -5.12 -9.18
CA GLU A 803 5.01 -5.35 -10.37
C GLU A 803 3.92 -4.34 -10.97
N ALA A 804 2.75 -4.04 -10.33
CA ALA A 804 1.38 -3.75 -10.87
C ALA A 804 0.53 -2.43 -10.66
N THR A 805 0.95 -1.23 -10.21
CA THR A 805 0.19 0.08 -10.13
C THR A 805 0.44 1.00 -11.32
N GLN A 806 1.21 0.49 -12.26
CA GLN A 806 0.57 0.02 -13.50
C GLN A 806 -0.97 0.18 -13.48
N PHE A 807 -1.69 -0.31 -12.45
CA PHE A 807 -3.15 -0.28 -12.21
C PHE A 807 -3.77 0.86 -11.33
N THR A 808 -3.05 1.86 -10.78
CA THR A 808 -3.69 3.03 -10.10
C THR A 808 -4.04 4.10 -11.12
N VAL A 809 -4.89 5.03 -10.71
CA VAL A 809 -5.04 6.37 -11.32
C VAL A 809 -3.84 6.86 -12.11
N GLY A 810 -2.67 7.00 -11.48
CA GLY A 810 -1.52 7.68 -12.06
C GLY A 810 -1.07 7.04 -13.37
N PRO A 811 -0.43 5.86 -13.34
CA PRO A 811 0.11 5.22 -14.55
C PRO A 811 -0.97 4.65 -15.47
N PHE A 812 -2.12 4.27 -14.92
CA PHE A 812 -2.98 3.33 -15.60
C PHE A 812 -4.02 3.95 -16.52
N ILE A 813 -4.62 5.02 -16.03
CA ILE A 813 -5.68 5.75 -16.70
C ILE A 813 -5.24 7.18 -16.97
N ASP A 814 -3.94 7.45 -16.83
CA ASP A 814 -3.32 8.77 -16.94
C ASP A 814 -3.96 9.81 -16.03
N GLY A 815 -4.51 9.41 -14.89
CA GLY A 815 -5.55 10.17 -14.21
C GLY A 815 -5.09 11.53 -13.68
N GLY A 816 -3.82 11.70 -13.32
CA GLY A 816 -3.25 13.02 -13.02
C GLY A 816 -3.39 14.04 -14.17
N ARG A 817 -3.50 13.57 -15.43
CA ARG A 817 -3.68 14.41 -16.63
C ARG A 817 -5.12 14.90 -16.85
N TRP A 818 -6.14 14.24 -16.29
CA TRP A 818 -7.55 14.60 -16.56
C TRP A 818 -8.43 14.77 -15.32
N LEU A 819 -8.15 14.05 -14.23
CA LEU A 819 -8.98 14.05 -13.03
C LEU A 819 -8.95 15.35 -12.24
N ASN A 820 -7.82 16.06 -12.28
CA ASN A 820 -7.70 17.42 -11.76
C ASN A 820 -8.80 18.35 -12.34
N SER A 821 -9.20 18.15 -13.60
CA SER A 821 -10.26 18.95 -14.25
C SER A 821 -11.69 18.57 -13.83
N THR A 822 -11.87 17.51 -13.04
CA THR A 822 -13.20 17.00 -12.62
C THR A 822 -13.71 17.63 -11.33
N GLY A 823 -12.82 18.20 -10.50
CA GLY A 823 -13.17 18.72 -9.18
C GLY A 823 -13.64 17.64 -8.18
N ILE A 824 -13.41 16.36 -8.49
CA ILE A 824 -13.65 15.25 -7.57
C ILE A 824 -12.34 15.04 -6.79
N PRO A 825 -12.34 15.06 -5.43
CA PRO A 825 -11.13 14.83 -4.66
C PRO A 825 -10.56 13.47 -5.03
N PHE A 826 -9.28 13.41 -5.38
CA PHE A 826 -8.53 12.23 -5.82
C PHE A 826 -7.03 12.51 -5.70
N ASN A 827 -6.21 11.46 -5.84
CA ASN A 827 -4.76 11.52 -5.86
C ASN A 827 -4.23 10.48 -6.88
N THR A 828 -2.93 10.21 -6.96
CA THR A 828 -2.36 9.37 -8.06
C THR A 828 -1.70 8.06 -7.63
N GLY A 829 -1.09 8.09 -6.45
CA GLY A 829 -0.60 6.95 -5.69
C GLY A 829 -1.70 6.33 -4.83
N LEU A 830 -1.37 5.83 -3.64
CA LEU A 830 -1.68 4.44 -3.28
C LEU A 830 -2.42 4.15 -1.96
#